data_AF-A0AAD7MN41-F1
#
_entry.id   AF-A0AAD7MN41-F1
#
_cell.length_a   1.000
_cell.length_b   1.000
_cell.length_c   1.000
_cell.angle_alpha   90.00
_cell.angle_beta   90.00
_cell.angle_gamma   90.00
#
_symmetry.space_group_name_H-M   'P 1'
#
loop_
_entity.id
_entity.type
_entity.pdbx_description
1 polymer ?
#
loop_
_entity_poly.entity_id
_entity_poly.type
_entity_poly.pdbx_seq_one_letter_code
_entity_poly.pdbx_strand_id
1 'polypeptide(L)'
;MSQVKTPVRTILFQASSPPSDAGAFDGDLSNGSRVSGALYDPYADTPLLPNRNSSTNTRARPASASTRRGQVEYLSLSGATYEDFDPKHLYDDSKRSLLAPSPAETDFLKTPLSALFPGGLPKTPRRHPFASGYEAPEWIFVAIHVAFCLLAYPVLLVFVILADRKTLFWSRLIVGVGCSVVGVALGLSIGRLAQGFLEAATWATLIHQSRLPDNPGIRMRDFATGSQYPTSILAALRLLWNRTFYRGTSRGARKHYDSRPWSLVVLFFLLLVIIAGSLTFVLGRVVDISTLIEHQYEIYHEVAIAADSSDADIERANALDPAFNDFTLTWTLSPFSSHGALPPAISLEWQGDTVYFSETTRSQLLPGGSGFGTFEVNATAASIETDPSQSTTSSTTASGQTIASGMILRYPRWGIRIHCAKFDDPNAIIPRSAASYSYVFTPRDILQQLFSSFEMDFPSVLEAPLNTTGAMQPNDTFPAALNANDIALASLFSDNGVAHSFKSVPISMGADGNGFVSIETLLVRLNTTNTPNGTFLTHSDIPVPDITGKNTFIGYDAAVCLELYEPWVLETYNNSIGVPITTRIVNKGNTILNANTTQFKEINIAPPLRDPTLKRYLNSSNLATVYDIAHGNSANQLLKDNGRDSFYVPSPTLVSFTGGQGPKGYLELSATYFAQARALADASNVLSYFAGSGQTVARSYADSVLSETRINTVECLVVLGIVLVLGVLAGLFVPRLPMSVPRRGFELYSWMAAFYSHELVLDQIDQSEAMVKQMELSSIKKYLGDLRFRYSF
;
A
#
# COMPACT_ATOMS: atom_id res chain seq x y z
N MET A 1 -51.52 -29.09 0.52
CA MET A 1 -52.60 -29.16 -0.50
C MET A 1 -52.56 -27.90 -1.34
N SER A 2 -51.96 -28.00 -2.52
CA SER A 2 -52.09 -27.16 -3.72
C SER A 2 -50.92 -27.60 -4.61
N GLN A 3 -51.13 -28.60 -5.47
CA GLN A 3 -50.14 -28.99 -6.47
C GLN A 3 -50.18 -27.94 -7.57
N VAL A 4 -49.26 -26.99 -7.53
CA VAL A 4 -48.97 -26.12 -8.66
C VAL A 4 -48.24 -26.98 -9.68
N LYS A 5 -48.94 -27.38 -10.75
CA LYS A 5 -48.31 -27.92 -11.96
C LYS A 5 -47.52 -26.78 -12.60
N THR A 6 -46.20 -26.79 -12.42
CA THR A 6 -45.28 -25.93 -13.15
C THR A 6 -45.12 -26.47 -14.58
N PRO A 7 -45.17 -25.62 -15.62
CA PRO A 7 -44.92 -26.05 -16.99
C PRO A 7 -43.45 -26.45 -17.14
N VAL A 8 -43.20 -27.66 -17.65
CA VAL A 8 -41.88 -28.06 -18.15
C VAL A 8 -41.54 -27.15 -19.33
N ARG A 9 -40.53 -26.28 -19.17
CA ARG A 9 -40.15 -25.33 -20.22
C ARG A 9 -39.52 -26.11 -21.37
N THR A 10 -40.25 -26.16 -22.48
CA THR A 10 -39.72 -26.65 -23.75
C THR A 10 -39.60 -25.47 -24.66
N ILE A 11 -38.34 -25.08 -24.93
CA ILE A 11 -38.00 -24.29 -26.10
C ILE A 11 -38.26 -25.21 -27.30
N LEU A 12 -39.52 -25.32 -27.68
CA LEU A 12 -39.99 -26.02 -28.86
C LEU A 12 -39.72 -25.09 -30.03
N PHE A 13 -38.71 -25.41 -30.83
CA PHE A 13 -38.51 -24.76 -32.11
C PHE A 13 -39.58 -25.25 -33.07
N GLN A 14 -40.70 -24.52 -33.13
CA GLN A 14 -41.74 -24.73 -34.13
C GLN A 14 -41.38 -23.88 -35.36
N ALA A 15 -40.84 -24.51 -36.39
CA ALA A 15 -40.52 -23.82 -37.64
C ALA A 15 -41.81 -23.51 -38.41
N SER A 16 -41.98 -22.24 -38.79
CA SER A 16 -42.83 -21.87 -39.92
C SER A 16 -42.17 -22.35 -41.22
N SER A 17 -42.98 -22.92 -42.10
CA SER A 17 -42.61 -23.39 -43.44
C SER A 17 -41.89 -22.31 -44.26
N PRO A 18 -40.83 -22.63 -45.03
CA PRO A 18 -40.19 -21.66 -45.92
C PRO A 18 -41.10 -21.36 -47.11
N PRO A 19 -41.24 -20.10 -47.55
CA PRO A 19 -41.81 -19.82 -48.84
C PRO A 19 -40.82 -20.23 -49.93
N SER A 20 -41.28 -21.11 -50.82
CA SER A 20 -40.72 -21.27 -52.15
C SER A 20 -40.97 -19.98 -52.93
N ASP A 21 -39.93 -19.21 -53.22
CA ASP A 21 -39.76 -18.50 -54.50
C ASP A 21 -38.46 -17.66 -54.48
N ALA A 22 -37.48 -18.12 -55.25
CA ALA A 22 -36.30 -17.34 -55.61
C ALA A 22 -36.70 -16.39 -56.75
N GLY A 23 -37.09 -15.17 -56.40
CA GLY A 23 -37.26 -14.06 -57.33
C GLY A 23 -36.03 -13.17 -57.35
N ALA A 24 -35.28 -13.21 -58.46
CA ALA A 24 -34.25 -12.23 -58.77
C ALA A 24 -34.83 -10.81 -58.83
N PHE A 25 -34.18 -9.84 -58.18
CA PHE A 25 -34.44 -8.42 -58.42
C PHE A 25 -33.11 -7.65 -58.45
N ASP A 26 -32.72 -7.28 -59.67
CA ASP A 26 -31.83 -6.18 -59.97
C ASP A 26 -32.46 -4.86 -59.50
N GLY A 27 -31.63 -3.98 -58.95
CA GLY A 27 -32.06 -2.66 -58.49
C GLY A 27 -30.89 -1.78 -58.11
N ASP A 28 -30.27 -1.18 -59.12
CA ASP A 28 -29.46 0.03 -59.02
C ASP A 28 -30.16 1.07 -58.13
N LEU A 29 -29.41 1.67 -57.18
CA LEU A 29 -29.56 3.08 -56.84
C LEU A 29 -28.35 3.56 -56.02
N SER A 30 -27.57 4.39 -56.71
CA SER A 30 -26.59 5.33 -56.20
C SER A 30 -27.14 6.25 -55.09
N ASN A 31 -26.40 6.43 -54.00
CA ASN A 31 -25.89 7.75 -53.61
C ASN A 31 -24.96 7.65 -52.39
N GLY A 32 -23.84 8.37 -52.48
CA GLY A 32 -22.72 8.24 -51.57
C GLY A 32 -22.88 8.94 -50.22
N SER A 33 -22.08 8.47 -49.27
CA SER A 33 -21.35 9.38 -48.39
C SER A 33 -19.97 8.78 -48.10
N ARG A 34 -18.94 9.58 -48.35
CA ARG A 34 -17.56 9.31 -47.95
C ARG A 34 -17.48 9.42 -46.43
N VAL A 35 -17.04 8.36 -45.76
CA VAL A 35 -16.39 8.48 -44.45
C VAL A 35 -15.04 7.78 -44.56
N SER A 36 -13.99 8.59 -44.44
CA SER A 36 -12.60 8.21 -44.49
C SER A 36 -12.26 7.22 -43.38
N GLY A 37 -11.67 6.09 -43.75
CA GLY A 37 -10.97 5.23 -42.82
C GLY A 37 -9.72 5.92 -42.27
N ALA A 38 -9.57 5.90 -40.96
CA ALA A 38 -8.29 6.09 -40.30
C ALA A 38 -7.92 4.76 -39.65
N LEU A 39 -6.90 4.11 -40.21
CA LEU A 39 -6.13 3.07 -39.54
C LEU A 39 -5.57 3.64 -38.23
N TYR A 40 -5.76 2.93 -37.13
CA TYR A 40 -5.00 3.17 -35.91
C TYR A 40 -3.94 2.08 -35.77
N ASP A 41 -2.70 2.51 -35.87
CA ASP A 41 -1.47 1.73 -35.68
C ASP A 41 -1.14 1.68 -34.17
N PRO A 42 -0.89 0.50 -33.58
CA PRO A 42 -0.77 0.37 -32.13
C PRO A 42 0.70 0.30 -31.68
N TYR A 43 1.50 1.36 -31.78
CA TYR A 43 2.78 1.45 -31.05
C TYR A 43 3.26 2.91 -30.91
N ALA A 44 3.20 3.46 -29.70
CA ALA A 44 4.04 4.59 -29.29
C ALA A 44 4.10 4.69 -27.75
N ASP A 45 5.05 3.97 -27.16
CA ASP A 45 5.59 4.27 -25.83
C ASP A 45 6.45 5.55 -25.91
N THR A 46 6.21 6.53 -25.04
CA THR A 46 7.27 7.32 -24.39
C THR A 46 6.72 8.21 -23.26
N PRO A 47 7.50 8.47 -22.19
CA PRO A 47 7.01 8.98 -20.92
C PRO A 47 7.06 10.52 -20.84
N LEU A 48 6.00 11.14 -20.30
CA LEU A 48 5.97 12.57 -20.01
C LEU A 48 6.44 12.87 -18.57
N LEU A 49 7.48 13.70 -18.50
CA LEU A 49 8.06 14.32 -17.31
C LEU A 49 7.06 15.26 -16.60
N PRO A 50 7.17 15.47 -15.28
CA PRO A 50 6.24 16.30 -14.52
C PRO A 50 6.55 17.79 -14.70
N ASN A 51 5.49 18.53 -14.99
CA ASN A 51 5.53 19.97 -15.17
C ASN A 51 5.60 20.70 -13.83
N ARG A 52 6.57 21.61 -13.73
CA ARG A 52 6.92 22.41 -12.56
C ARG A 52 6.18 23.74 -12.64
N ASN A 53 5.14 23.95 -11.85
CA ASN A 53 4.56 25.29 -11.65
C ASN A 53 4.55 25.70 -10.17
N SER A 54 5.25 26.80 -9.94
CA SER A 54 5.36 27.54 -8.69
C SER A 54 4.21 28.53 -8.50
N SER A 55 3.89 28.75 -7.22
CA SER A 55 3.29 29.94 -6.60
C SER A 55 1.86 30.34 -6.99
N THR A 56 0.96 30.24 -6.00
CA THR A 56 0.42 31.44 -5.31
C THR A 56 -0.19 31.04 -3.96
N ASN A 57 0.36 31.61 -2.90
CA ASN A 57 -0.10 31.47 -1.52
C ASN A 57 -1.38 32.28 -1.29
N THR A 58 -2.52 31.61 -1.10
CA THR A 58 -3.73 32.24 -0.55
C THR A 58 -3.78 31.95 0.95
N ARG A 59 -3.56 33.02 1.73
CA ARG A 59 -3.45 33.01 3.19
C ARG A 59 -4.84 32.94 3.83
N ALA A 60 -5.26 31.74 4.23
CA ALA A 60 -6.40 31.56 5.13
C ALA A 60 -5.94 31.58 6.60
N ARG A 61 -6.56 32.45 7.40
CA ARG A 61 -6.43 32.52 8.87
C ARG A 61 -7.00 31.24 9.51
N PRO A 62 -6.36 30.71 10.55
CA PRO A 62 -7.07 30.01 11.61
C PRO A 62 -6.97 30.76 12.95
N ALA A 63 -7.94 30.41 13.78
CA ALA A 63 -8.35 31.05 15.02
C ALA A 63 -7.29 31.05 16.13
N SER A 64 -7.42 32.06 16.98
CA SER A 64 -6.71 32.26 18.23
C SER A 64 -6.89 31.10 19.20
N ALA A 65 -5.81 30.36 19.47
CA ALA A 65 -5.67 29.52 20.66
C ALA A 65 -4.77 30.24 21.67
N SER A 66 -5.33 30.60 22.82
CA SER A 66 -4.60 31.25 23.91
C SER A 66 -3.67 30.23 24.60
N THR A 67 -2.36 30.39 24.44
CA THR A 67 -1.39 29.65 25.24
C THR A 67 -1.08 30.46 26.51
N ARG A 68 -1.58 29.97 27.66
CA ARG A 68 -1.18 30.40 29.00
C ARG A 68 0.34 30.26 29.14
N ARG A 69 1.04 31.37 29.37
CA ARG A 69 2.42 31.35 29.87
C ARG A 69 2.38 30.94 31.34
N GLY A 70 2.97 29.78 31.65
CA GLY A 70 3.35 29.42 33.01
C GLY A 70 4.40 30.40 33.51
N GLN A 71 4.04 31.14 34.53
CA GLN A 71 4.91 32.05 35.27
C GLN A 71 5.79 31.17 36.17
N VAL A 72 7.11 31.26 36.01
CA VAL A 72 8.06 30.60 36.91
C VAL A 72 8.09 31.40 38.21
N GLU A 73 7.67 30.75 39.27
CA GLU A 73 7.59 31.27 40.64
C GLU A 73 9.01 31.32 41.23
N TYR A 74 9.48 32.53 41.55
CA TYR A 74 10.72 32.71 42.29
C TYR A 74 10.40 32.55 43.77
N LEU A 75 11.09 31.62 44.43
CA LEU A 75 11.10 31.45 45.88
C LEU A 75 11.44 32.79 46.56
N SER A 76 10.46 33.35 47.29
CA SER A 76 10.67 34.52 48.13
C SER A 76 11.49 34.12 49.36
N LEU A 77 12.73 34.62 49.47
CA LEU A 77 13.45 34.66 50.75
C LEU A 77 12.85 35.79 51.60
N SER A 78 11.68 35.55 52.17
CA SER A 78 11.11 36.32 53.28
C SER A 78 10.92 35.36 54.44
N GLY A 79 11.98 35.15 55.22
CA GLY A 79 11.95 34.22 56.35
C GLY A 79 13.32 33.69 56.76
N ALA A 80 14.27 34.58 57.03
CA ALA A 80 15.43 34.24 57.84
C ALA A 80 15.67 35.40 58.82
N THR A 81 15.37 35.11 60.09
CA THR A 81 15.55 35.95 61.27
C THR A 81 17.00 36.40 61.40
N TYR A 82 17.18 37.72 61.48
CA TYR A 82 18.42 38.35 61.95
C TYR A 82 18.49 38.20 63.48
N GLU A 83 19.55 37.56 63.98
CA GLU A 83 20.07 37.85 65.31
C GLU A 83 21.09 39.00 65.22
N ASP A 84 21.07 39.82 66.26
CA ASP A 84 21.79 41.07 66.48
C ASP A 84 23.27 41.07 66.08
N PHE A 85 23.67 42.10 65.32
CA PHE A 85 25.03 42.62 65.40
C PHE A 85 25.00 44.15 65.25
N ASP A 86 25.30 44.85 66.34
CA ASP A 86 25.27 46.30 66.49
C ASP A 86 26.47 46.96 65.77
N PRO A 87 26.25 47.85 64.78
CA PRO A 87 27.32 48.50 64.03
C PRO A 87 27.83 49.81 64.67
N LYS A 88 27.57 50.09 65.96
CA LYS A 88 28.03 51.33 66.62
C LYS A 88 29.44 51.33 67.20
N HIS A 89 30.21 50.27 67.02
CA HIS A 89 31.64 50.24 67.38
C HIS A 89 32.47 49.97 66.13
N LEU A 90 32.91 51.01 65.40
CA LEU A 90 34.22 51.02 64.68
C LEU A 90 34.51 52.24 63.78
N TYR A 91 33.82 53.38 63.92
CA TYR A 91 34.29 54.63 63.29
C TYR A 91 34.21 55.80 64.27
N ASP A 92 35.30 56.00 65.02
CA ASP A 92 35.64 57.32 65.57
C ASP A 92 36.62 57.98 64.60
N ASP A 93 36.09 58.99 63.94
CA ASP A 93 36.72 59.76 62.87
C ASP A 93 37.28 61.04 63.50
N SER A 94 38.43 60.93 64.19
CA SER A 94 39.11 62.10 64.72
C SER A 94 40.64 61.93 64.78
N LYS A 95 41.31 62.26 63.67
CA LYS A 95 42.49 63.16 63.61
C LYS A 95 43.21 63.04 62.26
N ARG A 96 42.92 64.02 61.39
CA ARG A 96 43.85 64.52 60.37
C ARG A 96 44.96 65.31 61.06
N SER A 97 46.23 65.04 60.74
CA SER A 97 47.24 66.08 60.48
C SER A 97 48.63 65.48 60.21
N LEU A 98 49.14 65.75 59.00
CA LEU A 98 50.54 66.10 58.64
C LEU A 98 51.68 65.13 59.01
N LEU A 99 52.28 64.49 57.99
CA LEU A 99 53.72 64.56 57.65
C LEU A 99 54.03 63.61 56.47
N ALA A 100 54.68 64.14 55.43
CA ALA A 100 55.30 63.39 54.33
C ALA A 100 56.74 62.95 54.71
N PRO A 101 57.52 62.33 53.82
CA PRO A 101 57.41 60.95 53.33
C PRO A 101 58.70 60.13 53.67
N SER A 102 58.64 58.80 53.63
CA SER A 102 59.85 57.97 53.52
C SER A 102 59.51 56.62 52.85
N PRO A 103 60.34 56.11 51.91
CA PRO A 103 60.05 54.89 51.17
C PRO A 103 60.52 53.68 51.97
N ALA A 104 59.59 52.79 52.33
CA ALA A 104 59.93 51.49 52.90
C ALA A 104 59.09 50.40 52.23
N GLU A 105 59.83 49.52 51.57
CA GLU A 105 59.57 48.18 51.06
C GLU A 105 58.18 47.55 51.34
N THR A 106 57.62 47.04 50.25
CA THR A 106 56.49 46.12 50.19
C THR A 106 56.85 44.78 50.85
N ASP A 107 56.54 44.62 52.14
CA ASP A 107 56.71 43.35 52.87
C ASP A 107 55.47 42.43 52.82
N PHE A 108 54.53 42.69 51.91
CA PHE A 108 53.34 41.84 51.68
C PHE A 108 53.58 40.69 50.67
N LEU A 109 54.81 40.53 50.16
CA LEU A 109 55.18 39.54 49.12
C LEU A 109 56.28 38.57 49.56
N LYS A 110 56.15 37.96 50.74
CA LYS A 110 56.93 36.77 51.12
C LYS A 110 56.04 35.68 51.71
N THR A 111 55.19 35.08 50.87
CA THR A 111 54.69 33.72 51.13
C THR A 111 55.66 32.73 50.48
N PRO A 112 56.23 31.77 51.21
CA PRO A 112 57.13 30.77 50.63
C PRO A 112 56.37 29.87 49.65
N LEU A 113 56.97 29.62 48.48
CA LEU A 113 56.46 28.81 47.37
C LEU A 113 56.00 27.38 47.76
N SER A 114 56.35 26.91 48.96
CA SER A 114 56.06 25.58 49.49
C SER A 114 54.64 25.39 50.04
N ALA A 115 53.90 26.47 50.33
CA ALA A 115 52.54 26.36 50.90
C ALA A 115 51.42 26.14 49.86
N LEU A 116 51.68 26.37 48.57
CA LEU A 116 50.67 26.35 47.50
C LEU A 116 50.60 25.04 46.69
N PHE A 117 51.57 24.13 46.86
CA PHE A 117 51.60 22.82 46.18
C PHE A 117 51.78 21.68 47.19
N PRO A 118 50.74 21.28 47.93
CA PRO A 118 50.82 20.18 48.89
C PRO A 118 51.13 18.80 48.25
N GLY A 119 51.17 18.71 46.91
CA GLY A 119 51.39 17.47 46.15
C GLY A 119 52.78 17.30 45.50
N GLY A 120 53.77 18.14 45.83
CA GLY A 120 55.15 18.03 45.31
C GLY A 120 55.44 18.80 44.01
N LEU A 121 56.69 18.71 43.53
CA LEU A 121 57.23 19.38 42.34
C LEU A 121 56.33 19.20 41.09
N PRO A 122 56.25 20.20 40.20
CA PRO A 122 55.47 20.10 38.97
C PRO A 122 55.92 18.87 38.14
N LYS A 123 54.96 18.00 37.81
CA LYS A 123 55.22 16.83 36.96
C LYS A 123 55.80 17.30 35.64
N THR A 124 56.85 16.62 35.18
CA THR A 124 57.49 16.93 33.90
C THR A 124 56.45 16.92 32.77
N PRO A 125 56.57 17.83 31.78
CA PRO A 125 55.62 17.90 30.68
C PRO A 125 55.57 16.55 29.96
N ARG A 126 54.39 15.91 29.97
CA ARG A 126 54.16 14.62 29.30
C ARG A 126 54.50 14.79 27.82
N ARG A 127 55.41 13.96 27.31
CA ARG A 127 55.76 13.97 25.88
C ARG A 127 54.64 13.33 25.09
N HIS A 128 54.32 13.92 23.94
CA HIS A 128 53.38 13.33 23.00
C HIS A 128 54.00 12.05 22.42
N PRO A 129 53.25 10.94 22.37
CA PRO A 129 53.80 9.63 21.99
C PRO A 129 54.25 9.54 20.53
N PHE A 130 53.69 10.35 19.62
CA PHE A 130 53.88 10.15 18.17
C PHE A 130 54.51 11.34 17.43
N ALA A 131 54.60 12.53 18.04
CA ALA A 131 54.98 13.74 17.32
C ALA A 131 55.34 14.90 18.27
N SER A 132 56.48 15.55 18.05
CA SER A 132 56.96 16.66 18.89
C SER A 132 56.17 17.95 18.74
N GLY A 133 55.36 18.07 17.68
CA GLY A 133 54.57 19.27 17.37
C GLY A 133 53.24 19.39 18.15
N TYR A 134 52.74 18.32 18.74
CA TYR A 134 51.39 18.23 19.33
C TYR A 134 51.43 18.02 20.85
N GLU A 135 50.38 18.46 21.53
CA GLU A 135 50.24 18.31 22.99
C GLU A 135 49.92 16.87 23.37
N ALA A 136 50.28 16.45 24.59
CA ALA A 136 49.93 15.11 25.06
C ALA A 136 48.40 14.94 25.04
N PRO A 137 47.88 13.85 24.46
CA PRO A 137 46.44 13.69 24.27
C PRO A 137 45.74 13.44 25.60
N GLU A 138 44.51 13.92 25.69
CA GLU A 138 43.62 13.65 26.82
C GLU A 138 42.95 12.28 26.61
N TRP A 139 43.71 11.21 26.90
CA TRP A 139 43.32 9.82 26.62
C TRP A 139 41.93 9.42 27.12
N ILE A 140 41.47 10.00 28.23
CA ILE A 140 40.14 9.70 28.80
C ILE A 140 39.03 10.12 27.82
N PHE A 141 39.11 11.32 27.24
CA PHE A 141 38.07 11.79 26.32
C PHE A 141 38.11 11.04 24.98
N VAL A 142 39.31 10.67 24.52
CA VAL A 142 39.47 9.82 23.34
C VAL A 142 38.84 8.45 23.58
N ALA A 143 39.12 7.82 24.73
CA ALA A 143 38.54 6.52 25.09
C ALA A 143 37.01 6.57 25.20
N ILE A 144 36.45 7.62 25.80
CA ILE A 144 34.99 7.82 25.88
C ILE A 144 34.38 7.97 24.48
N HIS A 145 35.02 8.74 23.60
CA HIS A 145 34.53 8.92 22.22
C HIS A 145 34.55 7.61 21.43
N VAL A 146 35.63 6.83 21.54
CA VAL A 146 35.74 5.50 20.92
C VAL A 146 34.62 4.58 21.45
N ALA A 147 34.39 4.57 22.77
CA ALA A 147 33.32 3.78 23.38
C ALA A 147 31.93 4.19 22.86
N PHE A 148 31.64 5.49 22.75
CA PHE A 148 30.37 5.95 22.16
C PHE A 148 30.22 5.57 20.69
N CYS A 149 31.28 5.61 19.89
CA CYS A 149 31.22 5.16 18.49
C CYS A 149 30.93 3.66 18.38
N LEU A 150 31.53 2.83 19.25
CA LEU A 150 31.28 1.38 19.28
C LEU A 150 29.86 1.04 19.75
N LEU A 151 29.32 1.79 20.70
CA LEU A 151 27.96 1.59 21.23
C LEU A 151 26.86 2.21 20.35
N ALA A 152 27.19 3.13 19.45
CA ALA A 152 26.21 3.82 18.63
C ALA A 152 25.38 2.87 17.76
N TYR A 153 26.02 1.93 17.06
CA TYR A 153 25.35 0.96 16.20
C TYR A 153 24.37 0.03 16.98
N PRO A 154 24.78 -0.68 18.04
CA PRO A 154 23.86 -1.57 18.76
C PRO A 154 22.70 -0.81 19.41
N VAL A 155 22.92 0.43 19.88
CA VAL A 155 21.84 1.26 20.43
C VAL A 155 20.84 1.63 19.34
N LEU A 156 21.29 2.09 18.16
CA LEU A 156 20.40 2.41 17.04
C LEU A 156 19.62 1.17 16.58
N LEU A 157 20.26 0.00 16.55
CA LEU A 157 19.61 -1.25 16.17
C LEU A 157 18.44 -1.59 17.12
N VAL A 158 18.60 -1.39 18.43
CA VAL A 158 17.50 -1.58 19.40
C VAL A 158 16.31 -0.68 19.08
N PHE A 159 16.54 0.59 18.76
CA PHE A 159 15.46 1.51 18.38
C PHE A 159 14.78 1.11 17.07
N VAL A 160 15.53 0.59 16.09
CA VAL A 160 14.98 0.07 14.83
C VAL A 160 14.11 -1.16 15.10
N ILE A 161 14.55 -2.11 15.91
CA ILE A 161 13.75 -3.30 16.27
C ILE A 161 12.44 -2.90 16.98
N LEU A 162 12.49 -1.91 17.87
CA LEU A 162 11.29 -1.41 18.56
C LEU A 162 10.33 -0.64 17.63
N ALA A 163 10.86 -0.04 16.57
CA ALA A 163 10.10 0.72 15.58
C ALA A 163 9.47 -0.19 14.51
N ASP A 164 9.95 -1.43 14.36
CA ASP A 164 9.46 -2.34 13.33
C ASP A 164 8.00 -2.76 13.56
N ARG A 165 7.25 -2.88 12.47
CA ARG A 165 5.80 -3.18 12.46
C ARG A 165 4.94 -2.24 13.31
N LYS A 166 5.40 -1.00 13.53
CA LYS A 166 4.57 0.07 14.10
C LYS A 166 3.99 0.93 12.99
N THR A 167 3.03 1.79 13.34
CA THR A 167 2.53 2.78 12.39
C THR A 167 3.64 3.75 12.03
N LEU A 168 3.58 4.32 10.82
CA LEU A 168 4.60 5.25 10.30
C LEU A 168 4.94 6.38 11.27
N PHE A 169 3.93 6.89 12.00
CA PHE A 169 4.12 7.92 13.02
C PHE A 169 5.02 7.41 14.16
N TRP A 170 4.69 6.26 14.74
CA TRP A 170 5.44 5.69 15.86
C TRP A 170 6.85 5.29 15.47
N SER A 171 7.04 4.72 14.28
CA SER A 171 8.36 4.34 13.81
C SER A 171 9.26 5.55 13.60
N ARG A 172 8.75 6.63 12.99
CA ARG A 172 9.48 7.91 12.87
C ARG A 172 9.84 8.51 14.22
N LEU A 173 8.93 8.44 15.19
CA LEU A 173 9.16 8.95 16.54
C LEU A 173 10.27 8.16 17.26
N ILE A 174 10.16 6.83 17.29
CA ILE A 174 11.11 5.94 17.97
C ILE A 174 12.52 6.06 17.35
N VAL A 175 12.61 5.98 16.02
CA VAL A 175 13.88 6.15 15.30
C VAL A 175 14.45 7.55 15.51
N GLY A 176 13.62 8.59 15.45
CA GLY A 176 14.02 9.97 15.67
C GLY A 176 14.60 10.21 17.06
N VAL A 177 13.98 9.63 18.09
CA VAL A 177 14.50 9.67 19.47
C VAL A 177 15.84 8.94 19.56
N GLY A 178 15.94 7.72 19.02
CA GLY A 178 17.18 6.94 19.02
C GLY A 178 18.35 7.67 18.34
N CYS A 179 18.11 8.21 17.14
CA CYS A 179 19.12 8.98 16.39
C CYS A 179 19.51 10.28 17.10
N SER A 180 18.57 10.92 17.80
CA SER A 180 18.83 12.14 18.57
C SER A 180 19.72 11.86 19.79
N VAL A 181 19.41 10.81 20.56
CA VAL A 181 20.21 10.42 21.75
C VAL A 181 21.65 10.10 21.34
N VAL A 182 21.82 9.25 20.34
CA VAL A 182 23.15 8.84 19.85
C VAL A 182 23.89 10.02 19.21
N GLY A 183 23.21 10.80 18.37
CA GLY A 183 23.81 11.96 17.71
C GLY A 183 24.24 13.06 18.69
N VAL A 184 23.46 13.34 19.74
CA VAL A 184 23.84 14.28 20.79
C VAL A 184 25.02 13.76 21.62
N ALA A 185 25.02 12.48 22.00
CA ALA A 185 26.14 11.90 22.76
C ALA A 185 27.46 11.96 21.97
N LEU A 186 27.43 11.56 20.70
CA LEU A 186 28.58 11.66 19.80
C LEU A 186 28.97 13.12 19.56
N GLY A 187 28.01 14.02 19.31
CA GLY A 187 28.26 15.44 19.09
C GLY A 187 28.90 16.13 20.30
N LEU A 188 28.44 15.85 21.52
CA LEU A 188 29.05 16.36 22.75
C LEU A 188 30.47 15.83 22.94
N SER A 189 30.73 14.56 22.63
CA SER A 189 32.08 13.98 22.72
C SER A 189 33.06 14.61 21.73
N ILE A 190 32.64 14.84 20.47
CA ILE A 190 33.45 15.55 19.46
C ILE A 190 33.64 17.01 19.88
N GLY A 191 32.59 17.67 20.36
CA GLY A 191 32.66 19.07 20.80
C GLY A 191 33.69 19.28 21.92
N ARG A 192 33.74 18.36 22.89
CA ARG A 192 34.77 18.38 23.95
C ARG A 192 36.19 18.17 23.40
N LEU A 193 36.37 17.23 22.47
CA LEU A 193 37.68 17.01 21.83
C LEU A 193 38.09 18.20 20.93
N ALA A 194 37.13 18.87 20.30
CA ALA A 194 37.36 20.02 19.43
C ALA A 194 37.79 21.27 20.22
N GLN A 195 37.29 21.45 21.45
CA GLN A 195 37.58 22.61 22.30
C GLN A 195 39.09 22.96 22.36
N GLY A 196 39.95 21.96 22.43
CA GLY A 196 41.40 22.17 22.51
C GLY A 196 42.00 22.90 21.30
N PHE A 197 41.42 22.77 20.10
CA PHE A 197 41.87 23.50 18.92
C PHE A 197 41.49 24.99 18.99
N LEU A 198 40.29 25.30 19.48
CA LEU A 198 39.86 26.70 19.65
C LEU A 198 40.69 27.40 20.74
N GLU A 199 40.92 26.71 21.86
CA GLU A 199 41.81 27.17 22.92
C GLU A 199 43.22 27.45 22.38
N ALA A 200 43.83 26.46 21.73
CA ALA A 200 45.18 26.58 21.20
C ALA A 200 45.28 27.73 20.17
N ALA A 201 44.30 27.87 19.27
CA ALA A 201 44.29 28.94 18.28
C ALA A 201 44.10 30.34 18.90
N THR A 202 43.33 30.44 19.98
CA THR A 202 43.09 31.71 20.68
C THR A 202 44.36 32.15 21.40
N TRP A 203 45.02 31.24 22.13
CA TRP A 203 46.30 31.51 22.78
C TRP A 203 47.42 31.79 21.79
N ALA A 204 47.49 31.07 20.67
CA ALA A 204 48.45 31.36 19.61
C ALA A 204 48.24 32.77 19.03
N THR A 205 46.99 33.20 18.87
CA THR A 205 46.65 34.56 18.39
C THR A 205 47.11 35.63 19.37
N LEU A 206 46.92 35.40 20.68
CA LEU A 206 47.47 36.27 21.73
C LEU A 206 49.00 36.38 21.64
N ILE A 207 49.70 35.24 21.57
CA ILE A 207 51.18 35.20 21.51
C ILE A 207 51.71 35.89 20.24
N HIS A 208 51.07 35.68 19.10
CA HIS A 208 51.43 36.32 17.83
C HIS A 208 51.29 37.85 17.89
N GLN A 209 50.18 38.33 18.44
CA GLN A 209 49.93 39.77 18.53
C GLN A 209 50.77 40.45 19.63
N SER A 210 51.17 39.73 20.68
CA SER A 210 52.00 40.26 21.77
C SER A 210 53.44 40.58 21.38
N ARG A 211 53.91 40.09 20.22
CA ARG A 211 55.27 40.33 19.70
C ARG A 211 55.41 41.52 18.76
N LEU A 212 54.32 42.24 18.47
CA LEU A 212 54.38 43.45 17.67
C LEU A 212 54.88 44.64 18.50
N PRO A 213 55.87 45.41 18.02
CA PRO A 213 56.42 46.55 18.77
C PRO A 213 55.42 47.72 18.89
N ASP A 214 54.62 47.98 17.85
CA ASP A 214 53.78 49.19 17.80
C ASP A 214 52.44 49.05 18.55
N ASN A 215 51.96 47.81 18.76
CA ASN A 215 50.62 47.52 19.27
C ASN A 215 50.54 46.08 19.85
N PRO A 216 51.24 45.80 20.96
CA PRO A 216 51.28 44.46 21.54
C PRO A 216 49.92 44.06 22.14
N GLY A 217 49.55 42.79 21.96
CA GLY A 217 48.43 42.18 22.66
C GLY A 217 47.07 42.24 21.97
N ILE A 218 46.10 41.46 22.49
CA ILE A 218 44.72 41.39 21.97
C ILE A 218 43.74 42.05 22.94
N ARG A 219 42.62 42.56 22.44
CA ARG A 219 41.56 43.14 23.27
C ARG A 219 40.89 42.07 24.13
N MET A 220 40.58 42.39 25.37
CA MET A 220 39.89 41.51 26.31
C MET A 220 38.54 41.03 25.78
N ARG A 221 37.78 41.88 25.07
CA ARG A 221 36.50 41.50 24.46
C ARG A 221 36.65 40.39 23.42
N ASP A 222 37.74 40.41 22.64
CA ASP A 222 37.98 39.43 21.58
C ASP A 222 38.49 38.11 22.17
N PHE A 223 39.29 38.20 23.23
CA PHE A 223 39.73 37.03 23.99
C PHE A 223 38.57 36.37 24.77
N ALA A 224 37.74 37.17 25.45
CA ALA A 224 36.59 36.73 26.23
C ALA A 224 35.52 36.02 25.38
N THR A 225 35.38 36.40 24.10
CA THR A 225 34.42 35.72 23.20
C THR A 225 34.78 34.26 22.93
N GLY A 226 36.07 33.92 22.92
CA GLY A 226 36.54 32.53 22.80
C GLY A 226 36.35 31.74 24.09
N SER A 227 36.57 32.38 25.25
CA SER A 227 36.53 31.70 26.55
C SER A 227 35.11 31.49 27.10
N GLN A 228 34.17 32.38 26.80
CA GLN A 228 32.78 32.25 27.26
C GLN A 228 32.03 31.12 26.56
N TYR A 229 32.41 30.80 25.31
CA TYR A 229 31.73 29.80 24.49
C TYR A 229 32.74 28.87 23.78
N PRO A 230 33.41 27.96 24.51
CA PRO A 230 34.50 27.11 24.00
C PRO A 230 34.13 26.16 22.85
N THR A 231 32.84 25.92 22.64
CA THR A 231 32.30 25.03 21.59
C THR A 231 31.50 25.77 20.53
N SER A 232 31.49 27.11 20.53
CA SER A 232 30.65 27.91 19.63
C SER A 232 31.29 28.17 18.27
N ILE A 233 30.51 27.93 17.21
CA ILE A 233 30.85 28.28 15.83
C ILE A 233 31.11 29.79 15.69
N LEU A 234 30.29 30.63 16.35
CA LEU A 234 30.42 32.09 16.26
C LEU A 234 31.73 32.58 16.90
N ALA A 235 32.15 31.97 18.00
CA ALA A 235 33.42 32.29 18.64
C ALA A 235 34.61 31.96 17.70
N ALA A 236 34.56 30.82 17.03
CA ALA A 236 35.59 30.42 16.07
C ALA A 236 35.60 31.27 14.78
N LEU A 237 34.44 31.60 14.21
CA LEU A 237 34.35 32.51 13.05
C LEU A 237 34.87 33.90 13.41
N ARG A 238 34.52 34.41 14.59
CA ARG A 238 35.04 35.69 15.09
C ARG A 238 36.53 35.63 15.34
N LEU A 239 37.06 34.54 15.89
CA LEU A 239 38.50 34.34 16.03
C LEU A 239 39.20 34.33 14.67
N LEU A 240 38.64 33.63 13.68
CA LEU A 240 39.17 33.57 12.32
C LEU A 240 39.20 34.97 11.68
N TRP A 241 38.10 35.72 11.82
CA TRP A 241 37.99 37.11 11.38
C TRP A 241 39.01 37.99 12.08
N ASN A 242 39.04 38.00 13.40
CA ASN A 242 39.99 38.80 14.18
C ASN A 242 41.44 38.48 13.76
N ARG A 243 41.73 37.21 13.53
CA ARG A 243 43.05 36.74 13.09
C ARG A 243 43.42 37.22 11.67
N THR A 244 42.49 37.57 10.78
CA THR A 244 42.84 38.20 9.49
C THR A 244 43.15 39.69 9.63
N PHE A 245 42.61 40.38 10.63
CA PHE A 245 42.84 41.82 10.86
C PHE A 245 44.04 42.12 11.79
N TYR A 246 44.39 41.21 12.70
CA TYR A 246 45.55 41.37 13.57
C TYR A 246 46.86 41.22 12.76
N ARG A 247 47.71 42.25 12.72
CA ARG A 247 48.95 42.22 11.91
C ARG A 247 49.98 41.18 12.40
N GLY A 248 49.97 40.85 13.69
CA GLY A 248 50.95 39.95 14.30
C GLY A 248 50.75 38.49 13.91
N THR A 249 49.53 38.14 13.47
CA THR A 249 49.17 36.78 13.03
C THR A 249 49.58 36.50 11.59
N SER A 250 50.01 37.53 10.85
CA SER A 250 50.44 37.45 9.45
C SER A 250 51.67 36.56 9.31
N ARG A 251 51.76 35.82 8.19
CA ARG A 251 52.86 34.86 7.98
C ARG A 251 54.23 35.54 7.95
N GLY A 252 54.31 36.77 7.46
CA GLY A 252 55.54 37.57 7.43
C GLY A 252 56.07 37.87 8.84
N ALA A 253 55.21 38.29 9.76
CA ALA A 253 55.61 38.69 11.12
C ALA A 253 56.07 37.52 12.00
N ARG A 254 55.52 36.32 11.79
CA ARG A 254 55.77 35.16 12.68
C ARG A 254 56.72 34.09 12.15
N LYS A 255 57.16 34.19 10.88
CA LYS A 255 57.94 33.15 10.18
C LYS A 255 59.16 32.65 10.98
N HIS A 256 59.77 33.51 11.78
CA HIS A 256 61.00 33.24 12.53
C HIS A 256 60.80 32.33 13.77
N TYR A 257 59.59 32.21 14.31
CA TYR A 257 59.35 31.43 15.54
C TYR A 257 58.12 30.52 15.48
N ASP A 258 57.26 30.65 14.46
CA ASP A 258 56.12 29.76 14.26
C ASP A 258 55.71 29.65 12.79
N SER A 259 55.74 28.43 12.25
CA SER A 259 55.37 28.11 10.86
C SER A 259 53.96 27.54 10.70
N ARG A 260 53.22 27.31 11.80
CA ARG A 260 51.97 26.53 11.79
C ARG A 260 50.79 27.27 11.16
N PRO A 261 49.93 26.61 10.37
CA PRO A 261 48.78 27.24 9.75
C PRO A 261 47.57 27.33 10.70
N TRP A 262 47.65 28.17 11.74
CA TRP A 262 46.60 28.33 12.74
C TRP A 262 45.20 28.70 12.20
N SER A 263 45.10 29.31 11.02
CA SER A 263 43.79 29.53 10.39
C SER A 263 43.15 28.20 9.92
N LEU A 264 43.94 27.23 9.45
CA LEU A 264 43.46 25.88 9.13
C LEU A 264 43.03 25.13 10.39
N VAL A 265 43.70 25.36 11.52
CA VAL A 265 43.31 24.80 12.82
C VAL A 265 41.91 25.28 13.23
N VAL A 266 41.61 26.57 13.06
CA VAL A 266 40.27 27.12 13.33
C VAL A 266 39.23 26.56 12.34
N LEU A 267 39.59 26.40 11.06
CA LEU A 267 38.71 25.77 10.07
C LEU A 267 38.43 24.29 10.39
N PHE A 268 39.42 23.55 10.88
CA PHE A 268 39.24 22.17 11.32
C PHE A 268 38.31 22.09 12.54
N PHE A 269 38.45 23.01 13.51
CA PHE A 269 37.49 23.13 14.61
C PHE A 269 36.07 23.39 14.11
N LEU A 270 35.89 24.33 13.17
CA LEU A 270 34.60 24.65 12.59
C LEU A 270 33.97 23.42 11.90
N LEU A 271 34.77 22.65 11.16
CA LEU A 271 34.33 21.39 10.56
C LEU A 271 33.84 20.40 11.61
N LEU A 272 34.59 20.21 12.71
CA LEU A 272 34.20 19.29 13.78
C LEU A 272 32.90 19.69 14.47
N VAL A 273 32.70 20.99 14.73
CA VAL A 273 31.46 21.48 15.36
C VAL A 273 30.26 21.38 14.42
N ILE A 274 30.45 21.66 13.11
CA ILE A 274 29.39 21.46 12.10
C ILE A 274 29.01 19.98 12.03
N ILE A 275 29.99 19.08 11.96
CA ILE A 275 29.75 17.64 11.94
C ILE A 275 28.99 17.25 13.20
N ALA A 276 29.49 17.62 14.40
CA ALA A 276 28.84 17.34 15.67
C ALA A 276 27.38 17.81 15.74
N GLY A 277 27.08 19.01 15.22
CA GLY A 277 25.71 19.54 15.15
C GLY A 277 24.81 18.84 14.13
N SER A 278 25.39 18.25 13.07
CA SER A 278 24.65 17.56 12.01
C SER A 278 24.41 16.07 12.26
N LEU A 279 25.04 15.46 13.26
CA LEU A 279 25.02 14.00 13.48
C LEU A 279 23.61 13.43 13.67
N THR A 280 22.75 14.12 14.40
CA THR A 280 21.37 13.67 14.63
C THR A 280 20.61 13.53 13.31
N PHE A 281 20.82 14.47 12.38
CA PHE A 281 20.21 14.44 11.05
C PHE A 281 20.84 13.37 10.16
N VAL A 282 22.17 13.26 10.13
CA VAL A 282 22.88 12.26 9.31
C VAL A 282 22.50 10.84 9.73
N LEU A 283 22.48 10.55 11.04
CA LEU A 283 22.06 9.24 11.55
C LEU A 283 20.59 8.93 11.23
N GLY A 284 19.72 9.94 11.26
CA GLY A 284 18.33 9.79 10.85
C GLY A 284 18.13 9.45 9.37
N ARG A 285 19.13 9.73 8.50
CA ARG A 285 19.10 9.38 7.07
C ARG A 285 19.61 7.97 6.76
N VAL A 286 20.29 7.34 7.71
CA VAL A 286 20.82 5.97 7.58
C VAL A 286 19.75 4.91 7.88
N VAL A 287 18.70 5.30 8.60
CA VAL A 287 17.56 4.42 8.89
C VAL A 287 16.50 4.62 7.82
N ASP A 288 16.23 3.54 7.09
CA ASP A 288 15.15 3.48 6.12
C ASP A 288 13.85 3.07 6.81
N ILE A 289 12.76 3.75 6.43
CA ILE A 289 11.41 3.52 6.93
C ILE A 289 10.50 3.41 5.71
N SER A 290 10.23 2.17 5.31
CA SER A 290 9.30 1.84 4.24
C SER A 290 7.90 1.59 4.81
N THR A 291 6.87 1.79 3.99
CA THR A 291 5.49 1.42 4.33
C THR A 291 5.19 0.02 3.84
N LEU A 292 4.62 -0.81 4.70
CA LEU A 292 4.13 -2.14 4.38
C LEU A 292 2.60 -2.13 4.53
N ILE A 293 1.89 -2.56 3.51
CA ILE A 293 0.43 -2.75 3.55
C ILE A 293 0.19 -4.23 3.85
N GLU A 294 -0.48 -4.51 4.97
CA GLU A 294 -0.82 -5.86 5.40
C GLU A 294 -2.34 -5.98 5.56
N HIS A 295 -2.92 -6.98 4.91
CA HIS A 295 -4.34 -7.31 5.05
C HIS A 295 -4.64 -7.79 6.48
N GLN A 296 -5.61 -7.17 7.14
CA GLN A 296 -6.03 -7.54 8.49
C GLN A 296 -7.46 -8.07 8.48
N TYR A 297 -7.78 -8.96 9.41
CA TYR A 297 -9.07 -9.67 9.47
C TYR A 297 -9.77 -9.56 10.84
N GLU A 298 -9.23 -8.74 11.75
CA GLU A 298 -9.72 -8.67 13.12
C GLU A 298 -10.79 -7.60 13.27
N ILE A 299 -10.54 -6.44 12.68
CA ILE A 299 -11.37 -5.25 12.85
C ILE A 299 -12.16 -5.02 11.58
N TYR A 300 -13.49 -5.06 11.70
CA TYR A 300 -14.39 -4.79 10.58
C TYR A 300 -15.47 -3.77 10.92
N HIS A 301 -16.10 -3.25 9.88
CA HIS A 301 -17.37 -2.54 9.96
C HIS A 301 -18.31 -3.05 8.88
N GLU A 302 -19.61 -2.89 9.09
CA GLU A 302 -20.62 -3.29 8.11
C GLU A 302 -20.80 -2.18 7.06
N VAL A 303 -20.80 -2.56 5.79
CA VAL A 303 -21.06 -1.67 4.64
C VAL A 303 -22.18 -2.26 3.79
N ALA A 304 -22.94 -1.39 3.11
CA ALA A 304 -23.96 -1.81 2.16
C ALA A 304 -23.35 -1.88 0.75
N ILE A 305 -23.61 -2.98 0.05
CA ILE A 305 -23.19 -3.19 -1.35
C ILE A 305 -24.36 -3.68 -2.19
N ALA A 306 -24.35 -3.39 -3.49
CA ALA A 306 -25.34 -3.92 -4.42
C ALA A 306 -24.92 -5.32 -4.86
N ALA A 307 -25.42 -6.35 -4.16
CA ALA A 307 -25.03 -7.74 -4.38
C ALA A 307 -26.23 -8.70 -4.47
N ASP A 308 -27.45 -8.17 -4.53
CA ASP A 308 -28.68 -8.94 -4.71
C ASP A 308 -29.63 -8.23 -5.69
N SER A 309 -30.74 -8.87 -6.04
CA SER A 309 -31.80 -8.30 -6.86
C SER A 309 -32.89 -7.66 -6.00
N SER A 310 -33.29 -6.45 -6.35
CA SER A 310 -34.44 -5.76 -5.75
C SER A 310 -35.76 -6.23 -6.39
N ASP A 311 -36.90 -5.91 -5.77
CA ASP A 311 -38.21 -6.26 -6.34
C ASP A 311 -38.44 -5.64 -7.72
N ALA A 312 -37.92 -4.43 -7.96
CA ALA A 312 -37.97 -3.76 -9.26
C ALA A 312 -37.11 -4.46 -10.31
N ASP A 313 -35.96 -5.03 -9.90
CA ASP A 313 -35.12 -5.84 -10.79
C ASP A 313 -35.85 -7.12 -11.20
N ILE A 314 -36.51 -7.79 -10.25
CA ILE A 314 -37.29 -9.01 -10.48
C ILE A 314 -38.47 -8.74 -11.43
N GLU A 315 -39.17 -7.62 -11.25
CA GLU A 315 -40.26 -7.21 -12.14
C GLU A 315 -39.78 -6.99 -13.58
N ARG A 316 -38.62 -6.35 -13.76
CA ARG A 316 -38.01 -6.17 -15.08
C ARG A 316 -37.54 -7.47 -15.71
N ALA A 317 -36.97 -8.39 -14.93
CA ALA A 317 -36.65 -9.73 -15.41
C ALA A 317 -37.92 -10.45 -15.90
N ASN A 318 -39.01 -10.37 -15.15
CA ASN A 318 -40.30 -10.97 -15.51
C ASN A 318 -40.88 -10.39 -16.81
N ALA A 319 -40.67 -9.10 -17.06
CA ALA A 319 -41.09 -8.47 -18.32
C ALA A 319 -40.37 -9.02 -19.56
N LEU A 320 -39.20 -9.66 -19.40
CA LEU A 320 -38.45 -10.27 -20.49
C LEU A 320 -38.89 -11.71 -20.81
N ASP A 321 -39.69 -12.34 -19.94
CA ASP A 321 -40.11 -13.74 -20.12
C ASP A 321 -40.75 -14.04 -21.48
N PRO A 322 -41.66 -13.19 -22.03
CA PRO A 322 -42.24 -13.43 -23.35
C PRO A 322 -41.19 -13.47 -24.48
N ALA A 323 -40.10 -12.70 -24.37
CA ALA A 323 -39.06 -12.64 -25.40
C ALA A 323 -38.21 -13.91 -25.45
N PHE A 324 -37.98 -14.56 -24.30
CA PHE A 324 -37.28 -15.85 -24.24
C PHE A 324 -38.17 -17.05 -24.63
N ASN A 325 -39.49 -16.86 -24.59
CA ASN A 325 -40.45 -17.85 -25.11
C ASN A 325 -40.68 -17.72 -26.63
N ASP A 326 -40.27 -16.61 -27.27
CA ASP A 326 -40.34 -16.41 -28.71
C ASP A 326 -38.97 -16.64 -29.36
N PHE A 327 -38.87 -17.72 -30.15
CA PHE A 327 -37.67 -18.07 -30.90
C PHE A 327 -37.18 -16.92 -31.79
N THR A 328 -38.09 -16.19 -32.43
CA THR A 328 -37.74 -15.10 -33.34
C THR A 328 -37.06 -13.96 -32.58
N LEU A 329 -37.60 -13.61 -31.41
CA LEU A 329 -37.08 -12.53 -30.58
C LEU A 329 -35.77 -12.91 -29.89
N THR A 330 -35.59 -14.19 -29.57
CA THR A 330 -34.38 -14.71 -28.92
C THR A 330 -33.08 -14.34 -29.68
N TRP A 331 -33.15 -14.29 -31.02
CA TRP A 331 -32.03 -13.84 -31.87
C TRP A 331 -31.77 -12.35 -31.82
N THR A 332 -32.82 -11.56 -31.58
CA THR A 332 -32.77 -10.09 -31.54
C THR A 332 -32.49 -9.53 -30.15
N LEU A 333 -32.60 -10.37 -29.10
CA LEU A 333 -32.11 -10.03 -27.78
C LEU A 333 -30.64 -9.67 -27.92
N SER A 334 -30.30 -8.41 -27.71
CA SER A 334 -28.91 -7.98 -27.63
C SER A 334 -28.22 -8.94 -26.68
N PRO A 335 -27.03 -9.47 -27.01
CA PRO A 335 -26.24 -10.05 -25.96
C PRO A 335 -26.12 -8.95 -24.91
N PHE A 336 -26.48 -9.23 -23.66
CA PHE A 336 -26.39 -8.21 -22.64
C PHE A 336 -24.94 -7.68 -22.47
N SER A 337 -23.98 -8.18 -23.27
CA SER A 337 -22.68 -7.59 -23.58
C SER A 337 -22.70 -6.30 -24.42
N SER A 338 -23.84 -5.81 -24.94
CA SER A 338 -23.94 -4.42 -25.44
C SER A 338 -23.77 -3.38 -24.32
N HIS A 339 -23.78 -3.83 -23.06
CA HIS A 339 -23.60 -3.04 -21.84
C HIS A 339 -22.14 -2.89 -21.38
N GLY A 340 -21.15 -3.20 -22.23
CA GLY A 340 -19.73 -3.32 -21.87
C GLY A 340 -19.34 -4.76 -21.55
N ALA A 341 -18.05 -5.01 -21.32
CA ALA A 341 -17.56 -6.35 -21.01
C ALA A 341 -18.22 -6.85 -19.72
N LEU A 342 -18.91 -8.01 -19.79
CA LEU A 342 -19.43 -8.71 -18.62
C LEU A 342 -18.30 -8.99 -17.62
N PRO A 343 -18.61 -9.13 -16.32
CA PRO A 343 -17.61 -9.47 -15.33
C PRO A 343 -16.91 -10.79 -15.70
N PRO A 344 -15.58 -10.86 -15.56
CA PRO A 344 -14.85 -12.08 -15.87
C PRO A 344 -15.24 -13.20 -14.90
N ALA A 345 -15.44 -14.40 -15.43
CA ALA A 345 -15.61 -15.59 -14.61
C ALA A 345 -14.29 -15.97 -13.92
N ILE A 346 -14.39 -16.45 -12.69
CA ILE A 346 -13.28 -16.99 -11.91
C ILE A 346 -13.62 -18.38 -11.41
N SER A 347 -12.60 -19.21 -11.24
CA SER A 347 -12.73 -20.56 -10.68
C SER A 347 -11.88 -20.67 -9.42
N LEU A 348 -12.46 -21.21 -8.35
CA LEU A 348 -11.79 -21.44 -7.07
C LEU A 348 -12.03 -22.88 -6.61
N GLU A 349 -10.99 -23.53 -6.11
CA GLU A 349 -11.07 -24.89 -5.58
C GLU A 349 -11.66 -24.90 -4.16
N TRP A 350 -12.58 -25.84 -3.89
CA TRP A 350 -13.17 -26.05 -2.57
C TRP A 350 -13.44 -27.54 -2.33
N GLN A 351 -12.77 -28.13 -1.33
CA GLN A 351 -12.96 -29.53 -0.93
C GLN A 351 -12.80 -30.55 -2.08
N GLY A 352 -11.96 -30.24 -3.08
CA GLY A 352 -11.72 -31.12 -4.24
C GLY A 352 -12.67 -30.90 -5.42
N ASP A 353 -13.55 -29.89 -5.34
CA ASP A 353 -14.46 -29.47 -6.40
C ASP A 353 -14.12 -28.04 -6.87
N THR A 354 -14.38 -27.72 -8.13
CA THR A 354 -14.13 -26.41 -8.71
C THR A 354 -15.43 -25.60 -8.72
N VAL A 355 -15.43 -24.47 -8.01
CA VAL A 355 -16.58 -23.55 -7.95
C VAL A 355 -16.31 -22.31 -8.78
N TYR A 356 -17.28 -21.94 -9.61
CA TYR A 356 -17.16 -20.79 -10.51
C TYR A 356 -18.01 -19.61 -10.02
N PHE A 357 -17.46 -18.40 -10.16
CA PHE A 357 -18.08 -17.15 -9.70
C PHE A 357 -17.90 -16.02 -10.72
N SER A 358 -18.67 -14.95 -10.54
CA SER A 358 -18.79 -13.85 -11.50
C SER A 358 -17.88 -12.63 -11.30
N GLU A 359 -16.87 -12.52 -10.46
CA GLU A 359 -16.24 -11.21 -10.16
C GLU A 359 -17.13 -9.99 -9.81
N THR A 360 -16.58 -9.08 -9.02
CA THR A 360 -17.33 -7.95 -8.48
C THR A 360 -17.06 -6.73 -9.31
N THR A 361 -18.10 -6.05 -9.76
CA THR A 361 -17.92 -4.80 -10.49
C THR A 361 -17.71 -3.65 -9.52
N ARG A 362 -17.05 -2.59 -9.98
CA ARG A 362 -16.82 -1.40 -9.15
C ARG A 362 -18.14 -0.70 -8.77
N SER A 363 -19.15 -0.64 -9.65
CA SER A 363 -20.45 -0.07 -9.28
C SER A 363 -21.12 -0.76 -8.11
N GLN A 364 -20.97 -2.07 -7.97
CA GLN A 364 -21.59 -2.81 -6.87
C GLN A 364 -21.09 -2.33 -5.50
N LEU A 365 -19.89 -1.74 -5.46
CA LEU A 365 -19.23 -1.23 -4.25
C LEU A 365 -19.47 0.27 -4.01
N LEU A 366 -20.09 0.98 -4.96
CA LEU A 366 -20.35 2.42 -4.85
C LEU A 366 -21.73 2.67 -4.20
N PRO A 367 -21.88 3.75 -3.40
CA PRO A 367 -23.18 4.14 -2.88
C PRO A 367 -24.17 4.42 -4.02
N GLY A 368 -25.34 3.77 -3.98
CA GLY A 368 -26.36 3.91 -5.02
C GLY A 368 -25.99 3.26 -6.36
N GLY A 369 -24.88 2.51 -6.43
CA GLY A 369 -24.53 1.72 -7.60
C GLY A 369 -25.37 0.44 -7.72
N SER A 370 -25.18 -0.27 -8.81
CA SER A 370 -25.90 -1.50 -9.17
C SER A 370 -25.01 -2.47 -9.94
N GLY A 371 -25.39 -3.75 -9.97
CA GLY A 371 -24.81 -4.74 -10.87
C GLY A 371 -25.63 -4.96 -12.14
N PHE A 372 -25.28 -5.98 -12.91
CA PHE A 372 -25.94 -6.31 -14.19
C PHE A 372 -27.35 -6.88 -14.03
N GLY A 373 -27.71 -7.34 -12.83
CA GLY A 373 -29.04 -7.84 -12.48
C GLY A 373 -30.15 -6.80 -12.49
N THR A 374 -29.91 -5.55 -12.91
CA THR A 374 -30.98 -4.57 -13.10
C THR A 374 -31.80 -4.82 -14.36
N PHE A 375 -31.31 -5.61 -15.33
CA PHE A 375 -31.98 -5.87 -16.61
C PHE A 375 -32.36 -4.60 -17.40
N GLU A 376 -31.60 -3.51 -17.24
CA GLU A 376 -31.85 -2.25 -17.94
C GLU A 376 -31.29 -2.25 -19.36
N VAL A 377 -32.18 -2.16 -20.35
CA VAL A 377 -31.85 -2.18 -21.80
C VAL A 377 -30.98 -0.99 -22.26
N ASN A 378 -30.94 0.10 -21.49
CA ASN A 378 -30.20 1.33 -21.85
C ASN A 378 -28.93 1.58 -21.01
N ALA A 379 -28.56 0.67 -20.09
CA ALA A 379 -27.37 0.84 -19.25
C ALA A 379 -26.08 0.58 -20.06
N THR A 380 -25.61 1.57 -20.81
CA THR A 380 -24.51 1.44 -21.79
C THR A 380 -23.10 1.41 -21.19
N ALA A 381 -22.96 1.35 -19.86
CA ALA A 381 -21.66 1.31 -19.22
C ALA A 381 -21.64 0.24 -18.12
N ALA A 382 -20.78 -0.77 -18.30
CA ALA A 382 -19.98 -1.25 -17.19
C ALA A 382 -19.42 0.01 -16.54
N SER A 383 -19.94 0.33 -15.37
CA SER A 383 -19.80 1.52 -14.53
C SER A 383 -18.36 2.00 -14.24
N ILE A 384 -17.60 2.25 -15.31
CA ILE A 384 -16.22 2.70 -15.31
C ILE A 384 -16.18 4.23 -15.30
N GLU A 385 -17.22 4.91 -15.78
CA GLU A 385 -17.34 6.39 -15.73
C GLU A 385 -18.21 6.86 -14.57
N THR A 386 -17.78 6.61 -13.34
CA THR A 386 -18.08 7.56 -12.26
C THR A 386 -16.85 8.41 -12.04
N ASP A 387 -16.88 9.63 -12.58
CA ASP A 387 -15.90 10.67 -12.32
C ASP A 387 -15.72 10.81 -10.79
N PRO A 388 -14.52 10.60 -10.24
CA PRO A 388 -14.27 10.76 -8.80
C PRO A 388 -14.67 12.14 -8.28
N SER A 389 -14.85 13.14 -9.16
CA SER A 389 -15.33 14.48 -8.81
C SER A 389 -16.83 14.57 -8.44
N GLN A 390 -17.67 13.61 -8.86
CA GLN A 390 -19.11 13.60 -8.52
C GLN A 390 -19.43 12.94 -7.17
N SER A 391 -18.46 12.26 -6.56
CA SER A 391 -18.59 11.65 -5.22
C SER A 391 -18.73 12.68 -4.07
N THR A 392 -18.51 13.96 -4.34
CA THR A 392 -18.53 15.02 -3.32
C THR A 392 -19.88 15.71 -3.11
N THR A 393 -20.92 15.43 -3.91
CA THR A 393 -22.13 16.27 -3.89
C THR A 393 -23.44 15.54 -4.16
N SER A 394 -23.67 14.34 -3.60
CA SER A 394 -25.05 13.80 -3.52
C SER A 394 -25.22 12.85 -2.33
N SER A 395 -26.22 13.17 -1.49
CA SER A 395 -26.82 12.34 -0.46
C SER A 395 -25.94 11.84 0.70
N THR A 396 -25.75 12.73 1.68
CA THR A 396 -25.84 12.36 3.11
C THR A 396 -27.22 11.76 3.39
N THR A 397 -27.41 10.48 3.05
CA THR A 397 -28.40 9.62 3.69
C THR A 397 -27.67 8.79 4.74
N ALA A 398 -28.24 8.73 5.94
CA ALA A 398 -27.59 8.39 7.21
C ALA A 398 -27.09 6.93 7.40
N SER A 399 -26.72 6.22 6.32
CA SER A 399 -26.23 4.83 6.37
C SER A 399 -25.09 4.51 5.38
N GLY A 400 -24.65 5.44 4.53
CA GLY A 400 -23.66 5.17 3.48
C GLY A 400 -22.22 5.48 3.86
N GLN A 401 -21.51 4.54 4.52
CA GLN A 401 -20.05 4.58 4.53
C GLN A 401 -19.54 4.17 3.14
N THR A 402 -18.83 5.06 2.46
CA THR A 402 -18.18 4.78 1.17
C THR A 402 -17.10 3.73 1.34
N ILE A 403 -17.14 2.68 0.52
CA ILE A 403 -16.08 1.66 0.48
C ILE A 403 -14.84 2.29 -0.16
N ALA A 404 -13.81 2.52 0.65
CA ALA A 404 -12.53 3.01 0.15
C ALA A 404 -11.76 1.87 -0.53
N SER A 405 -10.87 2.23 -1.46
CA SER A 405 -9.86 1.30 -1.97
C SER A 405 -8.89 0.88 -0.86
N GLY A 406 -8.32 -0.32 -0.96
CA GLY A 406 -7.45 -0.89 0.09
C GLY A 406 -8.26 -1.52 1.24
N MET A 407 -9.35 -2.19 0.89
CA MET A 407 -10.22 -2.89 1.82
C MET A 407 -10.54 -4.28 1.29
N ILE A 408 -10.55 -5.25 2.18
CA ILE A 408 -11.11 -6.57 1.94
C ILE A 408 -12.59 -6.57 2.33
N LEU A 409 -13.44 -7.07 1.44
CA LEU A 409 -14.86 -7.25 1.66
C LEU A 409 -15.18 -8.73 1.80
N ARG A 410 -16.00 -9.09 2.78
CA ARG A 410 -16.61 -10.42 2.87
C ARG A 410 -18.11 -10.31 2.77
N TYR A 411 -18.70 -11.07 1.87
CA TYR A 411 -20.16 -11.11 1.66
C TYR A 411 -20.60 -12.34 0.88
N PRO A 412 -21.87 -12.74 1.00
CA PRO A 412 -22.39 -13.90 0.29
C PRO A 412 -22.63 -13.57 -1.19
N ARG A 413 -22.38 -14.56 -2.04
CA ARG A 413 -22.30 -14.51 -3.50
C ARG A 413 -22.84 -15.82 -4.07
N TRP A 414 -23.56 -15.77 -5.19
CA TRP A 414 -23.95 -17.00 -5.91
C TRP A 414 -22.75 -17.57 -6.66
N GLY A 415 -22.59 -18.90 -6.62
CA GLY A 415 -21.58 -19.66 -7.33
C GLY A 415 -22.18 -20.88 -8.00
N ILE A 416 -21.54 -21.38 -9.06
CA ILE A 416 -21.98 -22.58 -9.79
C ILE A 416 -20.96 -23.72 -9.63
N ARG A 417 -21.48 -24.92 -9.39
CA ARG A 417 -20.77 -26.19 -9.53
C ARG A 417 -21.48 -27.02 -10.59
N ILE A 418 -20.73 -27.70 -11.44
CA ILE A 418 -21.29 -28.47 -12.55
C ILE A 418 -20.49 -29.75 -12.78
N HIS A 419 -21.19 -30.87 -12.82
CA HIS A 419 -20.63 -32.15 -13.20
C HIS A 419 -21.40 -32.68 -14.41
N CYS A 420 -20.68 -33.25 -15.36
CA CYS A 420 -21.24 -33.76 -16.60
C CYS A 420 -20.83 -35.20 -16.86
N ALA A 421 -21.64 -35.91 -17.64
CA ALA A 421 -21.37 -37.24 -18.14
C ALA A 421 -21.62 -37.27 -19.66
N LYS A 422 -20.72 -37.94 -20.39
CA LYS A 422 -20.89 -38.24 -21.81
C LYS A 422 -21.76 -39.49 -21.95
N PHE A 423 -22.54 -39.56 -23.01
CA PHE A 423 -23.27 -40.77 -23.36
C PHE A 423 -22.37 -41.79 -24.06
N ASP A 424 -22.48 -43.06 -23.65
CA ASP A 424 -21.70 -44.17 -24.22
C ASP A 424 -22.55 -45.16 -25.03
N ASP A 425 -23.88 -45.14 -24.90
CA ASP A 425 -24.79 -45.99 -25.68
C ASP A 425 -25.27 -45.26 -26.95
N PRO A 426 -24.93 -45.74 -28.16
CA PRO A 426 -25.38 -45.13 -29.41
C PRO A 426 -26.89 -45.15 -29.60
N ASN A 427 -27.63 -46.06 -28.93
CA ASN A 427 -29.08 -46.12 -29.00
C ASN A 427 -29.75 -45.02 -28.18
N ALA A 428 -29.02 -44.34 -27.29
CA ALA A 428 -29.52 -43.21 -26.50
C ALA A 428 -29.84 -41.99 -27.37
N ILE A 429 -29.33 -41.93 -28.60
CA ILE A 429 -29.58 -40.83 -29.55
C ILE A 429 -30.38 -41.36 -30.74
N ILE A 430 -31.47 -40.67 -31.10
CA ILE A 430 -32.09 -40.79 -32.42
C ILE A 430 -31.57 -39.62 -33.28
N PRO A 431 -30.74 -39.87 -34.30
CA PRO A 431 -30.15 -38.82 -35.14
C PRO A 431 -31.19 -37.94 -35.85
N ARG A 432 -32.15 -38.57 -36.54
CA ARG A 432 -33.26 -37.89 -37.22
C ARG A 432 -34.47 -38.82 -37.25
N SER A 433 -35.57 -38.37 -36.67
CA SER A 433 -36.85 -39.06 -36.66
C SER A 433 -37.69 -38.78 -37.92
N ALA A 434 -38.82 -39.48 -38.06
CA ALA A 434 -39.74 -39.26 -39.17
C ALA A 434 -40.34 -37.85 -39.17
N ALA A 435 -40.54 -37.26 -37.98
CA ALA A 435 -40.97 -35.88 -37.81
C ALA A 435 -39.83 -34.84 -37.93
N SER A 436 -38.62 -35.23 -38.34
CA SER A 436 -37.43 -34.36 -38.48
C SER A 436 -36.92 -33.77 -37.15
N TYR A 437 -36.92 -34.58 -36.09
CA TYR A 437 -36.33 -34.24 -34.79
C TYR A 437 -35.19 -35.17 -34.43
N SER A 438 -34.28 -34.69 -33.59
CA SER A 438 -33.30 -35.52 -32.89
C SER A 438 -33.75 -35.71 -31.44
N TYR A 439 -33.57 -36.91 -30.91
CA TYR A 439 -33.89 -37.23 -29.52
C TYR A 439 -32.64 -37.69 -28.77
N VAL A 440 -32.53 -37.28 -27.51
CA VAL A 440 -31.55 -37.81 -26.56
C VAL A 440 -32.30 -38.36 -25.37
N PHE A 441 -32.13 -39.64 -25.09
CA PHE A 441 -32.73 -40.32 -23.94
C PHE A 441 -31.69 -40.47 -22.84
N THR A 442 -31.92 -39.86 -21.69
CA THR A 442 -30.99 -39.86 -20.55
C THR A 442 -31.26 -41.05 -19.62
N PRO A 443 -30.34 -42.04 -19.55
CA PRO A 443 -30.40 -43.12 -18.59
C PRO A 443 -30.45 -42.61 -17.14
N ARG A 444 -31.20 -43.32 -16.31
CA ARG A 444 -31.39 -42.98 -14.91
C ARG A 444 -30.13 -43.16 -14.07
N ASP A 445 -29.36 -44.20 -14.36
CA ASP A 445 -28.10 -44.52 -13.67
C ASP A 445 -27.06 -43.41 -13.84
N ILE A 446 -26.94 -42.82 -15.04
CA ILE A 446 -26.07 -41.66 -15.29
C ILE A 446 -26.49 -40.49 -14.40
N LEU A 447 -27.78 -40.17 -14.32
CA LEU A 447 -28.24 -39.09 -13.44
C LEU A 447 -28.04 -39.43 -11.96
N GLN A 448 -28.27 -40.67 -11.53
CA GLN A 448 -28.01 -41.09 -10.15
C GLN A 448 -26.54 -40.88 -9.77
N GLN A 449 -25.60 -41.21 -10.68
CA GLN A 449 -24.17 -40.95 -10.46
C GLN A 449 -23.90 -39.45 -10.33
N LEU A 450 -24.46 -38.61 -11.20
CA LEU A 450 -24.31 -37.15 -11.13
C LEU A 450 -24.87 -36.57 -9.82
N PHE A 451 -26.05 -36.98 -9.37
CA PHE A 451 -26.59 -36.55 -8.07
C PHE A 451 -25.71 -37.02 -6.91
N SER A 452 -25.23 -38.28 -6.94
CA SER A 452 -24.33 -38.78 -5.89
C SER A 452 -22.99 -38.04 -5.84
N SER A 453 -22.51 -37.54 -6.99
CA SER A 453 -21.24 -36.80 -7.07
C SER A 453 -21.30 -35.46 -6.33
N PHE A 454 -22.51 -34.93 -6.10
CA PHE A 454 -22.76 -33.76 -5.27
C PHE A 454 -23.29 -34.08 -3.87
N GLU A 455 -23.29 -35.36 -3.48
CA GLU A 455 -23.86 -35.86 -2.22
C GLU A 455 -25.35 -35.51 -2.07
N MET A 456 -26.09 -35.52 -3.17
CA MET A 456 -27.52 -35.22 -3.21
C MET A 456 -28.37 -36.48 -3.39
N ASP A 457 -29.57 -36.45 -2.80
CA ASP A 457 -30.59 -37.47 -3.03
C ASP A 457 -31.13 -37.38 -4.46
N PHE A 458 -31.40 -38.54 -5.06
CA PHE A 458 -32.00 -38.60 -6.38
C PHE A 458 -33.49 -38.19 -6.32
N PRO A 459 -33.95 -37.20 -7.11
CA PRO A 459 -35.33 -36.71 -7.03
C PRO A 459 -36.35 -37.77 -7.43
N SER A 460 -37.42 -37.92 -6.63
CA SER A 460 -38.52 -38.87 -6.92
C SER A 460 -39.23 -38.64 -8.25
N VAL A 461 -39.22 -37.40 -8.75
CA VAL A 461 -39.76 -37.05 -10.08
C VAL A 461 -39.00 -37.77 -11.21
N LEU A 462 -37.70 -38.02 -11.02
CA LEU A 462 -36.83 -38.71 -11.98
C LEU A 462 -36.80 -40.23 -11.76
N GLU A 463 -37.42 -40.73 -10.69
CA GLU A 463 -37.63 -42.16 -10.45
C GLU A 463 -38.84 -42.73 -11.19
N ALA A 464 -39.73 -41.89 -11.72
CA ALA A 464 -40.84 -42.37 -12.54
C ALA A 464 -40.34 -42.85 -13.92
N PRO A 465 -40.90 -43.94 -14.50
CA PRO A 465 -40.60 -44.33 -15.87
C PRO A 465 -40.90 -43.20 -16.86
N LEU A 466 -40.15 -43.15 -17.97
CA LEU A 466 -40.34 -42.13 -19.00
C LEU A 466 -41.75 -42.21 -19.61
N ASN A 467 -42.46 -41.09 -19.62
CA ASN A 467 -43.70 -40.94 -20.38
C ASN A 467 -43.38 -40.69 -21.86
N THR A 468 -43.26 -41.76 -22.64
CA THR A 468 -42.87 -41.72 -24.07
C THR A 468 -43.83 -40.89 -24.92
N THR A 469 -45.14 -40.97 -24.68
CA THR A 469 -46.17 -40.20 -25.41
C THR A 469 -46.04 -38.69 -25.19
N GLY A 470 -45.57 -38.28 -24.01
CA GLY A 470 -45.32 -36.86 -23.71
C GLY A 470 -43.95 -36.36 -24.17
N ALA A 471 -42.98 -37.26 -24.32
CA ALA A 471 -41.61 -36.95 -24.70
C ALA A 471 -41.39 -36.87 -26.22
N MET A 472 -42.17 -37.62 -27.01
CA MET A 472 -41.99 -37.76 -28.45
C MET A 472 -43.08 -37.06 -29.25
N GLN A 473 -42.73 -36.56 -30.44
CA GLN A 473 -43.69 -35.98 -31.38
C GLN A 473 -44.67 -37.05 -31.90
N PRO A 474 -45.90 -36.67 -32.27
CA PRO A 474 -46.84 -37.58 -32.91
C PRO A 474 -46.20 -38.19 -34.17
N ASN A 475 -46.28 -39.53 -34.31
CA ASN A 475 -45.70 -40.37 -35.36
C ASN A 475 -44.24 -40.81 -35.19
N ASP A 476 -43.53 -40.31 -34.18
CA ASP A 476 -42.21 -40.86 -33.83
C ASP A 476 -42.36 -42.05 -32.88
N THR A 477 -41.44 -43.01 -32.98
CA THR A 477 -41.45 -44.25 -32.18
C THR A 477 -40.27 -44.32 -31.23
N PHE A 478 -40.51 -44.75 -30.00
CA PHE A 478 -39.45 -44.99 -29.01
C PHE A 478 -38.52 -46.12 -29.49
N PRO A 479 -37.18 -46.01 -29.33
CA PRO A 479 -36.25 -47.03 -29.82
C PRO A 479 -36.49 -48.38 -29.16
N ALA A 480 -36.62 -49.44 -29.97
CA ALA A 480 -36.84 -50.80 -29.47
C ALA A 480 -35.65 -51.35 -28.66
N ALA A 481 -34.45 -50.79 -28.84
CA ALA A 481 -33.25 -51.15 -28.10
C ALA A 481 -33.21 -50.57 -26.67
N LEU A 482 -34.03 -49.56 -26.38
CA LEU A 482 -34.11 -48.92 -25.07
C LEU A 482 -35.30 -49.44 -24.25
N ASN A 483 -35.16 -49.43 -22.93
CA ASN A 483 -36.25 -49.70 -22.01
C ASN A 483 -36.70 -48.40 -21.35
N ALA A 484 -37.96 -48.02 -21.53
CA ALA A 484 -38.52 -46.77 -20.99
C ALA A 484 -38.46 -46.69 -19.45
N ASN A 485 -38.35 -47.83 -18.74
CA ASN A 485 -38.21 -47.85 -17.28
C ASN A 485 -36.82 -47.41 -16.80
N ASP A 486 -35.79 -47.58 -17.64
CA ASP A 486 -34.40 -47.27 -17.30
C ASP A 486 -34.02 -45.82 -17.70
N ILE A 487 -34.89 -45.15 -18.47
CA ILE A 487 -34.72 -43.76 -18.90
C ILE A 487 -35.45 -42.83 -17.93
N ALA A 488 -34.74 -41.78 -17.49
CA ALA A 488 -35.29 -40.76 -16.61
C ALA A 488 -35.81 -39.54 -17.36
N LEU A 489 -35.11 -39.12 -18.43
CA LEU A 489 -35.45 -37.93 -19.22
C LEU A 489 -35.31 -38.18 -20.71
N ALA A 490 -36.06 -37.43 -21.50
CA ALA A 490 -35.93 -37.39 -22.94
C ALA A 490 -35.91 -35.94 -23.41
N SER A 491 -34.88 -35.59 -24.15
CA SER A 491 -34.64 -34.25 -24.70
C SER A 491 -34.90 -34.27 -26.20
N LEU A 492 -35.83 -33.42 -26.64
CA LEU A 492 -36.21 -33.22 -28.03
C LEU A 492 -35.46 -32.01 -28.60
N PHE A 493 -34.88 -32.17 -29.78
CA PHE A 493 -34.19 -31.10 -30.51
C PHE A 493 -34.67 -31.05 -31.96
N SER A 494 -35.01 -29.86 -32.45
CA SER A 494 -35.35 -29.71 -33.87
C SER A 494 -34.11 -29.88 -34.74
N ASP A 495 -34.26 -30.57 -35.86
CA ASP A 495 -33.16 -30.75 -36.81
C ASP A 495 -33.12 -29.62 -37.84
N ASN A 496 -32.53 -28.49 -37.43
CA ASN A 496 -32.52 -27.22 -38.16
C ASN A 496 -31.13 -26.85 -38.71
N GLY A 497 -30.20 -27.81 -38.78
CA GLY A 497 -28.83 -27.56 -39.25
C GLY A 497 -27.90 -26.94 -38.22
N VAL A 498 -28.34 -26.72 -36.97
CA VAL A 498 -27.50 -26.13 -35.92
C VAL A 498 -26.56 -27.18 -35.32
N ALA A 499 -25.28 -26.80 -35.20
CA ALA A 499 -24.20 -27.69 -34.78
C ALA A 499 -24.29 -28.18 -33.33
N HIS A 500 -24.89 -27.40 -32.44
CA HIS A 500 -25.12 -27.79 -31.04
C HIS A 500 -26.45 -27.26 -30.52
N SER A 501 -27.05 -27.95 -29.55
CA SER A 501 -28.30 -27.54 -28.93
C SER A 501 -28.35 -27.93 -27.47
N PHE A 502 -28.98 -27.08 -26.67
CA PHE A 502 -29.13 -27.27 -25.23
C PHE A 502 -30.59 -27.45 -24.86
N LYS A 503 -30.84 -28.30 -23.88
CA LYS A 503 -32.15 -28.50 -23.28
C LYS A 503 -31.99 -28.57 -21.77
N SER A 504 -32.48 -27.54 -21.09
CA SER A 504 -32.35 -27.39 -19.65
C SER A 504 -33.68 -27.74 -18.97
N VAL A 505 -33.62 -28.54 -17.91
CA VAL A 505 -34.76 -29.02 -17.12
C VAL A 505 -34.51 -28.65 -15.67
N PRO A 506 -35.23 -27.65 -15.12
CA PRO A 506 -35.06 -27.28 -13.72
C PRO A 506 -35.64 -28.36 -12.80
N ILE A 507 -34.84 -28.79 -11.83
CA ILE A 507 -35.24 -29.71 -10.76
C ILE A 507 -35.69 -28.92 -9.53
N SER A 508 -34.98 -27.84 -9.21
CA SER A 508 -35.37 -26.87 -8.19
C SER A 508 -35.21 -25.46 -8.73
N MET A 509 -36.28 -24.67 -8.61
CA MET A 509 -36.30 -23.23 -8.92
C MET A 509 -36.05 -22.37 -7.67
N GLY A 510 -35.47 -22.95 -6.62
CA GLY A 510 -35.01 -22.23 -5.43
C GLY A 510 -36.08 -21.80 -4.44
N ALA A 511 -37.24 -22.46 -4.44
CA ALA A 511 -38.31 -22.21 -3.47
C ALA A 511 -37.91 -22.44 -2.00
N ASP A 512 -36.90 -23.27 -1.76
CA ASP A 512 -36.33 -23.56 -0.44
C ASP A 512 -35.29 -22.53 0.03
N GLY A 513 -34.94 -21.58 -0.83
CA GLY A 513 -34.01 -20.49 -0.52
C GLY A 513 -32.52 -20.85 -0.65
N ASN A 514 -32.19 -22.09 -1.00
CA ASN A 514 -30.82 -22.60 -1.02
C ASN A 514 -30.13 -22.52 -2.39
N GLY A 515 -30.85 -22.03 -3.42
CA GLY A 515 -30.33 -21.90 -4.78
C GLY A 515 -31.08 -22.74 -5.81
N PHE A 516 -30.44 -23.02 -6.94
CA PHE A 516 -31.10 -23.61 -8.11
C PHE A 516 -30.41 -24.90 -8.51
N VAL A 517 -31.20 -25.85 -9.00
CA VAL A 517 -30.70 -27.14 -9.50
C VAL A 517 -31.31 -27.38 -10.86
N SER A 518 -30.48 -27.58 -11.87
CA SER A 518 -30.96 -27.89 -13.21
C SER A 518 -30.15 -29.00 -13.87
N ILE A 519 -30.83 -29.73 -14.75
CA ILE A 519 -30.21 -30.74 -15.61
C ILE A 519 -30.14 -30.14 -17.00
N GLU A 520 -28.95 -30.13 -17.59
CA GLU A 520 -28.77 -29.66 -18.95
C GLU A 520 -28.32 -30.79 -19.86
N THR A 521 -29.03 -30.98 -20.97
CA THR A 521 -28.65 -31.92 -22.03
C THR A 521 -28.08 -31.16 -23.21
N LEU A 522 -26.86 -31.52 -23.61
CA LEU A 522 -26.21 -31.07 -24.85
C LEU A 522 -26.37 -32.14 -25.93
N LEU A 523 -26.77 -31.70 -27.13
CA LEU A 523 -26.67 -32.48 -28.36
C LEU A 523 -25.72 -31.77 -29.33
N VAL A 524 -24.72 -32.48 -29.83
CA VAL A 524 -23.78 -32.05 -30.88
C VAL A 524 -24.11 -32.76 -32.19
N ARG A 525 -24.09 -32.02 -33.30
CA ARG A 525 -24.39 -32.49 -34.65
C ARG A 525 -23.42 -31.86 -35.63
N LEU A 526 -22.44 -32.62 -36.11
CA LEU A 526 -21.37 -32.08 -36.94
C LEU A 526 -21.20 -32.85 -38.24
N ASN A 527 -21.00 -32.12 -39.32
CA ASN A 527 -20.68 -32.71 -40.60
C ASN A 527 -19.24 -33.24 -40.58
N THR A 528 -19.09 -34.55 -40.80
CA THR A 528 -17.80 -35.26 -40.77
C THR A 528 -16.76 -34.72 -41.78
N THR A 529 -17.18 -34.02 -42.83
CA THR A 529 -16.27 -33.31 -43.75
C THR A 529 -15.52 -32.14 -43.08
N ASN A 530 -16.16 -31.49 -42.12
CA ASN A 530 -15.59 -30.36 -41.38
C ASN A 530 -14.84 -30.80 -40.12
N THR A 531 -15.02 -32.05 -39.71
CA THR A 531 -14.39 -32.66 -38.53
C THR A 531 -13.70 -33.98 -38.92
N PRO A 532 -12.64 -33.94 -39.74
CA PRO A 532 -12.03 -35.14 -40.32
C PRO A 532 -11.41 -36.08 -39.27
N ASN A 533 -11.02 -35.53 -38.12
CA ASN A 533 -10.49 -36.29 -36.98
C ASN A 533 -11.53 -36.49 -35.86
N GLY A 534 -12.80 -36.15 -36.15
CA GLY A 534 -13.89 -36.21 -35.18
C GLY A 534 -14.35 -37.65 -34.95
N THR A 535 -14.57 -38.03 -33.69
CA THR A 535 -15.16 -39.31 -33.29
C THR A 535 -16.50 -39.04 -32.62
N PHE A 536 -17.55 -39.66 -33.14
CA PHE A 536 -18.93 -39.47 -32.70
C PHE A 536 -19.54 -40.77 -32.20
N LEU A 537 -20.45 -40.68 -31.24
CA LEU A 537 -21.19 -41.79 -30.68
C LEU A 537 -22.06 -42.49 -31.74
N THR A 538 -22.76 -41.72 -32.58
CA THR A 538 -23.56 -42.26 -33.68
C THR A 538 -23.54 -41.34 -34.90
N HIS A 539 -24.02 -41.82 -36.03
CA HIS A 539 -24.05 -41.07 -37.30
C HIS A 539 -25.46 -41.09 -37.90
N SER A 540 -25.76 -40.11 -38.74
CA SER A 540 -26.98 -40.11 -39.55
C SER A 540 -27.01 -41.31 -40.50
N ASP A 541 -28.16 -41.97 -40.63
CA ASP A 541 -28.36 -43.10 -41.56
C ASP A 541 -28.31 -42.66 -43.04
N ILE A 542 -28.63 -41.40 -43.31
CA ILE A 542 -28.70 -40.82 -44.66
C ILE A 542 -27.44 -39.96 -44.90
N PRO A 543 -26.66 -40.22 -45.96
CA PRO A 543 -25.54 -39.36 -46.31
C PRO A 543 -26.04 -38.01 -46.83
N VAL A 544 -25.36 -36.94 -46.43
CA VAL A 544 -25.54 -35.58 -46.93
C VAL A 544 -24.37 -35.28 -47.86
N PRO A 545 -24.56 -34.77 -49.08
CA PRO A 545 -23.43 -34.38 -49.94
C PRO A 545 -22.72 -33.13 -49.37
N ASP A 546 -21.39 -33.14 -49.37
CA ASP A 546 -20.60 -31.96 -49.04
C ASP A 546 -20.57 -30.93 -50.17
N ILE A 547 -19.85 -29.81 -49.98
CA ILE A 547 -19.71 -28.74 -51.00
C ILE A 547 -19.05 -29.22 -52.30
N THR A 548 -18.35 -30.36 -52.28
CA THR A 548 -17.73 -30.99 -53.45
C THR A 548 -18.59 -32.12 -54.04
N GLY A 549 -19.77 -32.36 -53.48
CA GLY A 549 -20.69 -33.44 -53.87
C GLY A 549 -20.30 -34.82 -53.33
N LYS A 550 -19.31 -34.91 -52.43
CA LYS A 550 -18.91 -36.17 -51.80
C LYS A 550 -19.88 -36.50 -50.66
N ASN A 551 -20.30 -37.77 -50.60
CA ASN A 551 -21.14 -38.25 -49.50
C ASN A 551 -20.40 -38.09 -48.17
N THR A 552 -21.03 -37.36 -47.24
CA THR A 552 -20.59 -37.17 -45.87
C THR A 552 -21.74 -37.49 -44.92
N PHE A 553 -21.42 -37.73 -43.66
CA PHE A 553 -22.42 -38.04 -42.64
C PHE A 553 -22.43 -36.97 -41.56
N ILE A 554 -23.56 -36.82 -40.89
CA ILE A 554 -23.65 -36.01 -39.68
C ILE A 554 -23.33 -36.92 -38.50
N GLY A 555 -22.28 -36.59 -37.76
CA GLY A 555 -21.92 -37.22 -36.50
C GLY A 555 -22.69 -36.60 -35.34
N TYR A 556 -23.11 -37.43 -34.39
CA TYR A 556 -23.90 -37.06 -33.24
C TYR A 556 -23.19 -37.48 -31.96
N ASP A 557 -23.08 -36.54 -31.03
CA ASP A 557 -22.59 -36.74 -29.67
C ASP A 557 -23.55 -36.08 -28.69
N ALA A 558 -23.63 -36.59 -27.47
CA ALA A 558 -24.42 -35.98 -26.41
C ALA A 558 -23.70 -36.02 -25.07
N ALA A 559 -24.05 -35.08 -24.20
CA ALA A 559 -23.67 -35.07 -22.79
C ALA A 559 -24.82 -34.54 -21.93
N VAL A 560 -24.85 -34.94 -20.67
CA VAL A 560 -25.78 -34.42 -19.67
C VAL A 560 -25.01 -33.89 -18.47
N CYS A 561 -25.44 -32.73 -17.96
CA CYS A 561 -24.84 -32.05 -16.83
C CYS A 561 -25.87 -31.83 -15.73
N LEU A 562 -25.40 -31.84 -14.49
CA LEU A 562 -26.13 -31.38 -13.33
C LEU A 562 -25.47 -30.10 -12.83
N GLU A 563 -26.24 -29.01 -12.84
CA GLU A 563 -25.81 -27.67 -12.45
C GLU A 563 -26.40 -27.30 -11.08
N LEU A 564 -25.53 -26.90 -10.15
CA LEU A 564 -25.90 -26.42 -8.81
C LEU A 564 -25.48 -24.97 -8.67
N TYR A 565 -26.46 -24.09 -8.49
CA TYR A 565 -26.27 -22.68 -8.17
C TYR A 565 -26.49 -22.50 -6.67
N GLU A 566 -25.42 -22.22 -5.91
CA GLU A 566 -25.46 -22.21 -4.45
C GLU A 566 -24.85 -20.92 -3.89
N PRO A 567 -25.19 -20.52 -2.66
CA PRO A 567 -24.60 -19.35 -2.02
C PRO A 567 -23.27 -19.68 -1.33
N TRP A 568 -22.29 -18.79 -1.48
CA TRP A 568 -20.94 -18.87 -0.93
C TRP A 568 -20.53 -17.54 -0.32
N VAL A 569 -19.77 -17.56 0.77
CA VAL A 569 -19.16 -16.35 1.32
C VAL A 569 -17.77 -16.20 0.71
N LEU A 570 -17.57 -15.09 0.01
CA LEU A 570 -16.33 -14.82 -0.70
C LEU A 570 -15.61 -13.61 -0.10
N GLU A 571 -14.30 -13.60 -0.31
CA GLU A 571 -13.44 -12.48 0.02
C GLU A 571 -13.09 -11.72 -1.27
N THR A 572 -13.34 -10.42 -1.30
CA THR A 572 -13.10 -9.55 -2.47
C THR A 572 -12.23 -8.38 -2.04
N TYR A 573 -11.09 -8.19 -2.71
CA TYR A 573 -10.22 -7.05 -2.48
C TYR A 573 -10.62 -5.88 -3.38
N ASN A 574 -10.97 -4.75 -2.77
CA ASN A 574 -11.23 -3.51 -3.49
C ASN A 574 -9.91 -2.80 -3.81
N ASN A 575 -9.33 -3.14 -4.97
CA ASN A 575 -8.07 -2.56 -5.40
C ASN A 575 -8.21 -1.08 -5.78
N SER A 576 -7.15 -0.31 -5.55
CA SER A 576 -7.02 1.09 -6.01
C SER A 576 -6.74 1.16 -7.52
N ILE A 577 -6.05 0.15 -8.08
CA ILE A 577 -5.63 0.11 -9.49
C ILE A 577 -6.30 -1.09 -10.16
N GLY A 578 -7.54 -0.94 -10.63
CA GLY A 578 -8.27 -1.97 -11.38
C GLY A 578 -9.68 -2.27 -10.85
N VAL A 579 -10.29 -3.31 -11.40
CA VAL A 579 -11.56 -3.87 -10.91
C VAL A 579 -11.34 -4.60 -9.58
N PRO A 580 -12.37 -4.67 -8.70
CA PRO A 580 -12.31 -5.55 -7.53
C PRO A 580 -11.99 -6.99 -7.91
N ILE A 581 -11.22 -7.69 -7.08
CA ILE A 581 -10.75 -9.06 -7.37
C ILE A 581 -11.14 -9.97 -6.21
N THR A 582 -11.74 -11.11 -6.52
CA THR A 582 -12.05 -12.14 -5.52
C THR A 582 -10.75 -12.86 -5.15
N THR A 583 -10.44 -12.93 -3.85
CA THR A 583 -9.18 -13.53 -3.36
C THR A 583 -9.34 -15.00 -2.97
N ARG A 584 -10.48 -15.37 -2.37
CA ARG A 584 -10.76 -16.75 -1.91
C ARG A 584 -12.21 -16.99 -1.51
N ILE A 585 -12.56 -18.27 -1.37
CA ILE A 585 -13.76 -18.73 -0.65
C ILE A 585 -13.49 -18.71 0.86
N VAL A 586 -14.38 -18.09 1.63
CA VAL A 586 -14.31 -18.08 3.11
C VAL A 586 -15.02 -19.29 3.67
N ASN A 587 -16.27 -19.52 3.25
CA ASN A 587 -17.06 -20.70 3.60
C ASN A 587 -18.23 -20.86 2.62
N LYS A 588 -18.74 -22.10 2.49
CA LYS A 588 -20.04 -22.36 1.86
C LYS A 588 -21.15 -21.81 2.76
N GLY A 589 -22.16 -21.14 2.18
CA GLY A 589 -23.31 -20.63 2.92
C GLY A 589 -23.82 -19.26 2.46
N ASN A 590 -25.03 -18.93 2.90
CA ASN A 590 -25.72 -17.69 2.54
C ASN A 590 -25.48 -16.50 3.48
N THR A 591 -24.80 -16.72 4.61
CA THR A 591 -24.55 -15.70 5.65
C THR A 591 -23.07 -15.64 6.01
N ILE A 592 -22.61 -14.44 6.37
CA ILE A 592 -21.25 -14.23 6.85
C ILE A 592 -21.13 -14.75 8.28
N LEU A 593 -20.37 -15.82 8.47
CA LEU A 593 -20.05 -16.37 9.79
C LEU A 593 -18.88 -15.61 10.42
N ASN A 594 -18.87 -15.54 11.76
CA ASN A 594 -17.71 -14.97 12.48
C ASN A 594 -16.54 -15.95 12.39
N ALA A 595 -15.42 -15.51 11.82
CA ALA A 595 -14.20 -16.30 11.72
C ALA A 595 -13.41 -16.29 13.04
N ASN A 596 -14.07 -16.56 14.17
CA ASN A 596 -13.41 -16.56 15.48
C ASN A 596 -12.53 -17.82 15.61
N THR A 597 -11.23 -17.63 15.79
CA THR A 597 -10.29 -18.71 16.07
C THR A 597 -9.69 -18.53 17.47
N THR A 598 -8.83 -19.46 17.90
CA THR A 598 -8.05 -19.29 19.13
C THR A 598 -7.01 -18.16 19.02
N GLN A 599 -6.64 -17.76 17.79
CA GLN A 599 -5.59 -16.78 17.53
C GLN A 599 -6.11 -15.37 17.33
N PHE A 600 -7.32 -15.21 16.75
CA PHE A 600 -7.93 -13.91 16.53
C PHE A 600 -9.45 -13.94 16.68
N LYS A 601 -10.03 -12.80 17.05
CA LYS A 601 -11.46 -12.60 17.23
C LYS A 601 -11.91 -11.43 16.38
N GLU A 602 -12.96 -11.63 15.59
CA GLU A 602 -13.53 -10.55 14.78
C GLU A 602 -14.33 -9.58 15.66
N ILE A 603 -14.06 -8.28 15.49
CA ILE A 603 -14.66 -7.20 16.27
C ILE A 603 -15.25 -6.17 15.30
N ASN A 604 -16.55 -5.91 15.47
CA ASN A 604 -17.21 -4.80 14.79
C ASN A 604 -16.94 -3.49 15.55
N ILE A 605 -16.27 -2.53 14.91
CA ILE A 605 -15.97 -1.22 15.51
C ILE A 605 -17.10 -0.20 15.36
N ALA A 606 -18.09 -0.48 14.52
CA ALA A 606 -19.22 0.39 14.23
C ALA A 606 -20.55 -0.23 14.73
N PRO A 607 -21.58 0.58 15.01
CA PRO A 607 -22.92 0.04 15.21
C PRO A 607 -23.34 -0.76 13.96
N PRO A 608 -23.93 -1.96 14.12
CA PRO A 608 -24.43 -2.73 12.99
C PRO A 608 -25.43 -1.91 12.16
N LEU A 609 -25.40 -2.08 10.84
CA LEU A 609 -26.37 -1.44 9.94
C LEU A 609 -27.77 -2.01 10.22
N ARG A 610 -28.72 -1.14 10.59
CA ARG A 610 -30.10 -1.53 10.98
C ARG A 610 -31.15 -1.19 9.93
N ASP A 611 -30.75 -0.89 8.71
CA ASP A 611 -31.69 -0.60 7.63
C ASP A 611 -32.51 -1.87 7.30
N PRO A 612 -33.85 -1.84 7.37
CA PRO A 612 -34.68 -3.00 7.06
C PRO A 612 -34.64 -3.43 5.59
N THR A 613 -34.18 -2.55 4.69
CA THR A 613 -34.04 -2.86 3.25
C THR A 613 -32.76 -3.64 2.94
N LEU A 614 -31.79 -3.66 3.87
CA LEU A 614 -30.54 -4.39 3.70
C LEU A 614 -30.72 -5.87 4.01
N LYS A 615 -30.46 -6.71 3.02
CA LYS A 615 -30.41 -8.16 3.22
C LYS A 615 -29.09 -8.55 3.87
N ARG A 616 -29.13 -9.52 4.79
CA ARG A 616 -27.94 -10.08 5.47
C ARG A 616 -27.57 -11.47 4.97
N TYR A 617 -28.43 -12.05 4.14
CA TYR A 617 -28.29 -13.38 3.59
C TYR A 617 -28.85 -13.42 2.17
N LEU A 618 -28.27 -14.30 1.35
CA LEU A 618 -28.85 -14.62 0.04
C LEU A 618 -30.03 -15.59 0.21
N ASN A 619 -31.05 -15.39 -0.61
CA ASN A 619 -32.25 -16.22 -0.63
C ASN A 619 -32.80 -16.33 -2.06
N SER A 620 -32.95 -17.55 -2.56
CA SER A 620 -33.47 -17.82 -3.91
C SER A 620 -35.00 -17.84 -4.04
N SER A 621 -35.77 -17.75 -2.94
CA SER A 621 -37.22 -18.02 -2.96
C SER A 621 -38.04 -17.17 -3.94
N ASN A 622 -37.58 -15.94 -4.22
CA ASN A 622 -38.23 -14.99 -5.14
C ASN A 622 -37.40 -14.74 -6.41
N LEU A 623 -36.35 -15.53 -6.66
CA LEU A 623 -35.40 -15.32 -7.76
C LEU A 623 -35.59 -16.32 -8.91
N ALA A 624 -36.66 -17.13 -8.89
CA ALA A 624 -36.95 -18.12 -9.93
C ALA A 624 -36.97 -17.50 -11.34
N THR A 625 -37.63 -16.35 -11.51
CA THR A 625 -37.68 -15.65 -12.81
C THR A 625 -36.34 -15.04 -13.20
N VAL A 626 -35.59 -14.48 -12.24
CA VAL A 626 -34.24 -13.95 -12.49
C VAL A 626 -33.33 -15.06 -13.01
N TYR A 627 -33.36 -16.23 -12.34
CA TYR A 627 -32.63 -17.41 -12.76
C TYR A 627 -33.03 -17.88 -14.15
N ASP A 628 -34.33 -18.06 -14.41
CA ASP A 628 -34.85 -18.59 -15.68
C ASP A 628 -34.43 -17.71 -16.88
N ILE A 629 -34.53 -16.39 -16.72
CA ILE A 629 -34.14 -15.41 -17.75
C ILE A 629 -32.63 -15.39 -17.97
N ALA A 630 -31.85 -15.37 -16.89
CA ALA A 630 -30.40 -15.30 -16.98
C ALA A 630 -29.82 -16.62 -17.54
N HIS A 631 -30.33 -17.77 -17.10
CA HIS A 631 -29.97 -19.10 -17.59
C HIS A 631 -30.32 -19.27 -19.07
N GLY A 632 -31.56 -18.90 -19.45
CA GLY A 632 -31.98 -18.90 -20.85
C GLY A 632 -31.10 -18.01 -21.72
N ASN A 633 -30.72 -16.82 -21.23
CA ASN A 633 -29.77 -15.97 -21.94
C ASN A 633 -28.39 -16.62 -22.08
N SER A 634 -27.85 -17.23 -21.03
CA SER A 634 -26.56 -17.92 -21.09
C SER A 634 -26.54 -19.00 -22.18
N ALA A 635 -27.56 -19.86 -22.21
CA ALA A 635 -27.71 -20.86 -23.26
C ALA A 635 -27.81 -20.20 -24.65
N ASN A 636 -28.57 -19.12 -24.77
CA ASN A 636 -28.69 -18.37 -26.03
C ASN A 636 -27.38 -17.73 -26.49
N GLN A 637 -26.51 -17.28 -25.59
CA GLN A 637 -25.18 -16.77 -25.96
C GLN A 637 -24.33 -17.87 -26.58
N LEU A 638 -24.32 -19.06 -25.98
CA LEU A 638 -23.60 -20.21 -26.55
C LEU A 638 -24.20 -20.66 -27.89
N LEU A 639 -25.53 -20.60 -28.03
CA LEU A 639 -26.21 -20.95 -29.29
C LEU A 639 -25.96 -19.94 -30.41
N LYS A 640 -25.68 -18.66 -30.10
CA LYS A 640 -25.35 -17.64 -31.10
C LYS A 640 -24.01 -17.86 -31.78
N ASP A 641 -23.08 -18.57 -31.14
CA ASP A 641 -21.87 -19.08 -31.79
C ASP A 641 -22.15 -20.38 -32.56
N ASN A 642 -23.23 -20.38 -33.35
CA ASN A 642 -23.53 -21.45 -34.29
C ASN A 642 -23.20 -20.99 -35.71
N GLY A 643 -22.53 -21.84 -36.50
CA GLY A 643 -22.17 -21.54 -37.88
C GLY A 643 -23.41 -21.42 -38.77
N ARG A 644 -24.05 -20.25 -38.81
CA ARG A 644 -25.36 -20.07 -39.47
C ARG A 644 -25.30 -20.16 -41.00
N ASP A 645 -24.15 -19.83 -41.58
CA ASP A 645 -23.97 -19.79 -43.03
C ASP A 645 -23.85 -21.18 -43.68
N SER A 646 -23.72 -22.24 -42.88
CA SER A 646 -23.66 -23.62 -43.37
C SER A 646 -24.07 -24.61 -42.28
N PHE A 647 -24.87 -25.62 -42.64
CA PHE A 647 -25.39 -26.58 -41.67
C PHE A 647 -24.29 -27.49 -41.08
N TYR A 648 -24.41 -27.73 -39.76
CA TYR A 648 -23.59 -28.66 -38.98
C TYR A 648 -22.07 -28.39 -39.02
N VAL A 649 -21.67 -27.12 -39.05
CA VAL A 649 -20.27 -26.70 -39.04
C VAL A 649 -19.78 -26.49 -37.60
N PRO A 650 -18.59 -26.98 -37.21
CA PRO A 650 -18.04 -26.74 -35.88
C PRO A 650 -17.77 -25.25 -35.64
N SER A 651 -18.15 -24.76 -34.47
CA SER A 651 -17.80 -23.43 -33.98
C SER A 651 -16.62 -23.49 -32.98
N PRO A 652 -15.95 -22.36 -32.70
CA PRO A 652 -14.94 -22.30 -31.66
C PRO A 652 -15.46 -22.80 -30.30
N THR A 653 -16.72 -22.52 -29.96
CA THR A 653 -17.39 -23.05 -28.76
C THR A 653 -17.44 -24.58 -28.77
N LEU A 654 -17.79 -25.21 -29.88
CA LEU A 654 -17.81 -26.68 -29.95
C LEU A 654 -16.42 -27.31 -29.88
N VAL A 655 -15.40 -26.66 -30.47
CA VAL A 655 -14.02 -27.14 -30.38
C VAL A 655 -13.52 -27.07 -28.94
N SER A 656 -13.93 -26.07 -28.15
CA SER A 656 -13.55 -25.94 -26.74
C SER A 656 -14.18 -27.00 -25.83
N PHE A 657 -15.23 -27.71 -26.28
CA PHE A 657 -15.77 -28.88 -25.59
C PHE A 657 -14.92 -30.15 -25.79
N THR A 658 -13.81 -30.01 -26.52
CA THR A 658 -12.87 -31.09 -26.86
C THR A 658 -11.44 -30.66 -26.51
N GLY A 659 -10.48 -31.58 -26.60
CA GLY A 659 -9.05 -31.27 -26.45
C GLY A 659 -8.38 -30.71 -27.72
N GLY A 660 -9.14 -30.39 -28.76
CA GLY A 660 -8.60 -30.01 -30.07
C GLY A 660 -8.45 -28.50 -30.29
N GLN A 661 -7.85 -28.11 -31.43
CA GLN A 661 -7.54 -26.71 -31.75
C GLN A 661 -7.79 -26.39 -33.23
N GLY A 662 -8.17 -25.14 -33.50
CA GLY A 662 -8.40 -24.62 -34.85
C GLY A 662 -9.80 -24.93 -35.40
N PRO A 663 -10.13 -24.43 -36.61
CA PRO A 663 -11.50 -24.44 -37.15
C PRO A 663 -12.04 -25.83 -37.52
N LYS A 664 -11.14 -26.82 -37.71
CA LYS A 664 -11.50 -28.24 -37.93
C LYS A 664 -11.06 -29.12 -36.76
N GLY A 665 -10.81 -28.50 -35.62
CA GLY A 665 -10.16 -29.11 -34.47
C GLY A 665 -11.07 -29.98 -33.61
N TYR A 666 -12.33 -30.20 -33.97
CA TYR A 666 -13.22 -31.06 -33.18
C TYR A 666 -12.71 -32.50 -33.21
N LEU A 667 -12.47 -33.07 -32.02
CA LEU A 667 -12.02 -34.45 -31.83
C LEU A 667 -13.16 -35.29 -31.27
N GLU A 668 -13.32 -35.31 -29.95
CA GLU A 668 -14.32 -36.09 -29.25
C GLU A 668 -14.95 -35.22 -28.18
N LEU A 669 -16.28 -35.26 -28.02
CA LEU A 669 -16.94 -34.59 -26.91
C LEU A 669 -16.38 -35.08 -25.57
N SER A 670 -15.92 -34.15 -24.73
CA SER A 670 -15.45 -34.45 -23.38
C SER A 670 -16.40 -33.84 -22.36
N ALA A 671 -16.89 -34.67 -21.44
CA ALA A 671 -17.74 -34.20 -20.35
C ALA A 671 -17.03 -33.15 -19.48
N THR A 672 -15.72 -33.29 -19.24
CA THR A 672 -14.94 -32.36 -18.42
C THR A 672 -14.75 -31.00 -19.09
N TYR A 673 -14.36 -30.99 -20.38
CA TYR A 673 -14.20 -29.72 -21.10
C TYR A 673 -15.53 -29.01 -21.31
N PHE A 674 -16.59 -29.77 -21.59
CA PHE A 674 -17.93 -29.21 -21.67
C PHE A 674 -18.39 -28.62 -20.32
N ALA A 675 -18.22 -29.35 -19.21
CA ALA A 675 -18.54 -28.86 -17.86
C ALA A 675 -17.83 -27.53 -17.58
N GLN A 676 -16.52 -27.45 -17.83
CA GLN A 676 -15.75 -26.23 -17.62
C GLN A 676 -16.22 -25.07 -18.51
N ALA A 677 -16.41 -25.31 -19.80
CA ALA A 677 -16.86 -24.27 -20.74
C ALA A 677 -18.26 -23.76 -20.37
N ARG A 678 -19.16 -24.66 -19.96
CA ARG A 678 -20.50 -24.31 -19.51
C ARG A 678 -20.49 -23.52 -18.20
N ALA A 679 -19.71 -23.97 -17.21
CA ALA A 679 -19.55 -23.27 -15.93
C ALA A 679 -19.04 -21.84 -16.12
N LEU A 680 -18.05 -21.64 -16.99
CA LEU A 680 -17.50 -20.32 -17.29
C LEU A 680 -18.55 -19.43 -17.98
N ALA A 681 -19.31 -19.99 -18.92
CA ALA A 681 -20.40 -19.27 -19.58
C ALA A 681 -21.47 -18.84 -18.57
N ASP A 682 -21.90 -19.72 -17.66
CA ASP A 682 -22.90 -19.39 -16.65
C ASP A 682 -22.38 -18.46 -15.56
N ALA A 683 -21.10 -18.58 -15.19
CA ALA A 683 -20.48 -17.66 -14.26
C ALA A 683 -20.48 -16.23 -14.80
N SER A 684 -20.28 -16.03 -16.10
CA SER A 684 -20.35 -14.69 -16.71
C SER A 684 -21.78 -14.25 -17.07
N ASN A 685 -22.64 -15.16 -17.55
CA ASN A 685 -23.94 -14.81 -18.15
C ASN A 685 -25.15 -15.09 -17.27
N VAL A 686 -25.00 -15.85 -16.19
CA VAL A 686 -26.07 -16.12 -15.20
C VAL A 686 -25.74 -15.42 -13.88
N LEU A 687 -24.59 -15.73 -13.29
CA LEU A 687 -24.26 -15.29 -11.93
C LEU A 687 -24.15 -13.76 -11.80
N SER A 688 -23.72 -13.07 -12.86
CA SER A 688 -23.65 -11.61 -12.92
C SER A 688 -25.02 -10.93 -12.76
N TYR A 689 -26.10 -11.62 -13.14
CA TYR A 689 -27.48 -11.12 -13.08
C TYR A 689 -28.16 -11.32 -11.74
N PHE A 690 -27.57 -12.08 -10.81
CA PHE A 690 -28.11 -12.16 -9.45
C PHE A 690 -27.78 -10.93 -8.60
N ALA A 691 -26.83 -10.10 -9.04
CA ALA A 691 -26.50 -8.84 -8.38
C ALA A 691 -27.04 -7.66 -9.20
N GLY A 692 -28.17 -7.11 -8.76
CA GLY A 692 -28.84 -5.94 -9.35
C GLY A 692 -28.65 -4.69 -8.49
N SER A 693 -29.75 -4.01 -8.16
CA SER A 693 -29.83 -2.84 -7.29
C SER A 693 -30.13 -3.20 -5.82
N GLY A 694 -30.41 -4.47 -5.53
CA GLY A 694 -30.67 -4.97 -4.18
C GLY A 694 -29.44 -4.91 -3.29
N GLN A 695 -29.59 -4.31 -2.10
CA GLN A 695 -28.47 -4.09 -1.19
C GLN A 695 -28.32 -5.23 -0.18
N THR A 696 -27.08 -5.67 0.00
CA THR A 696 -26.66 -6.69 0.98
C THR A 696 -25.59 -6.14 1.91
N VAL A 697 -25.55 -6.63 3.14
CA VAL A 697 -24.50 -6.30 4.12
C VAL A 697 -23.21 -7.06 3.78
N ALA A 698 -22.12 -6.32 3.66
CA ALA A 698 -20.76 -6.84 3.61
C ALA A 698 -19.96 -6.43 4.85
N ARG A 699 -18.97 -7.22 5.22
CA ARG A 699 -17.96 -6.84 6.21
C ARG A 699 -16.75 -6.28 5.51
N SER A 700 -16.39 -5.04 5.85
CA SER A 700 -15.21 -4.37 5.33
C SER A 700 -14.08 -4.40 6.35
N TYR A 701 -12.92 -4.89 5.91
CA TYR A 701 -11.68 -4.95 6.67
C TYR A 701 -10.67 -4.05 5.97
N ALA A 702 -10.36 -2.92 6.61
CA ALA A 702 -9.39 -1.98 6.05
C ALA A 702 -7.96 -2.50 6.22
N ASP A 703 -7.14 -2.37 5.18
CA ASP A 703 -5.73 -2.77 5.25
C ASP A 703 -5.00 -2.01 6.36
N SER A 704 -4.08 -2.70 7.03
CA SER A 704 -3.19 -2.10 8.01
C SER A 704 -1.96 -1.52 7.31
N VAL A 705 -1.72 -0.21 7.49
CA VAL A 705 -0.52 0.46 6.98
C VAL A 705 0.52 0.49 8.09
N LEU A 706 1.38 -0.51 8.07
CA LEU A 706 2.51 -0.64 8.98
C LEU A 706 3.76 -0.04 8.33
N SER A 707 4.81 0.11 9.12
CA SER A 707 6.12 0.47 8.59
C SER A 707 7.15 -0.60 8.93
N GLU A 708 7.98 -0.87 7.94
CA GLU A 708 9.16 -1.70 8.04
C GLU A 708 10.36 -0.77 8.21
N THR A 709 11.16 -1.03 9.24
CA THR A 709 12.32 -0.19 9.56
C THR A 709 13.59 -0.98 9.43
N ARG A 710 14.55 -0.46 8.66
CA ARG A 710 15.84 -1.12 8.43
C ARG A 710 16.97 -0.11 8.55
N ILE A 711 18.06 -0.50 9.20
CA ILE A 711 19.28 0.30 9.23
C ILE A 711 20.18 -0.07 8.05
N ASN A 712 20.58 0.90 7.23
CA ASN A 712 21.60 0.65 6.23
C ASN A 712 22.95 0.47 6.94
N THR A 713 23.33 -0.80 7.13
CA THR A 713 24.51 -1.15 7.94
C THR A 713 25.78 -0.56 7.36
N VAL A 714 25.93 -0.56 6.03
CA VAL A 714 27.13 -0.04 5.37
C VAL A 714 27.24 1.47 5.56
N GLU A 715 26.16 2.21 5.30
CA GLU A 715 26.15 3.67 5.50
C GLU A 715 26.36 4.05 6.96
N CYS A 716 25.74 3.32 7.90
CA CYS A 716 25.93 3.52 9.32
C CYS A 716 27.39 3.37 9.73
N LEU A 717 28.03 2.28 9.30
CA LEU A 717 29.43 2.01 9.59
C LEU A 717 30.37 3.04 8.97
N VAL A 718 30.07 3.52 7.76
CA VAL A 718 30.84 4.60 7.12
C VAL A 718 30.72 5.91 7.91
N VAL A 719 29.50 6.31 8.30
CA VAL A 719 29.28 7.52 9.11
C VAL A 719 29.99 7.40 10.47
N LEU A 720 29.83 6.28 11.18
CA LEU A 720 30.50 6.05 12.46
C LEU A 720 32.02 5.98 12.32
N GLY A 721 32.53 5.40 11.23
CA GLY A 721 33.95 5.36 10.92
C GLY A 721 34.53 6.76 10.70
N ILE A 722 33.85 7.62 9.93
CA ILE A 722 34.25 9.02 9.72
C ILE A 722 34.25 9.77 11.05
N VAL A 723 33.21 9.61 11.86
CA VAL A 723 33.10 10.25 13.18
C VAL A 723 34.21 9.82 14.11
N LEU A 724 34.48 8.52 14.19
CA LEU A 724 35.54 7.94 14.99
C LEU A 724 36.91 8.48 14.58
N VAL A 725 37.21 8.48 13.28
CA VAL A 725 38.49 8.99 12.76
C VAL A 725 38.64 10.47 13.09
N LEU A 726 37.61 11.29 12.85
CA LEU A 726 37.66 12.72 13.14
C LEU A 726 37.83 13.01 14.63
N GLY A 727 37.14 12.28 15.51
CA GLY A 727 37.29 12.42 16.96
C GLY A 727 38.68 11.99 17.44
N VAL A 728 39.23 10.88 16.92
CA VAL A 728 40.59 10.45 17.25
C VAL A 728 41.63 11.45 16.74
N LEU A 729 41.48 11.97 15.51
CA LEU A 729 42.34 13.02 14.98
C LEU A 729 42.26 14.28 15.85
N ALA A 730 41.06 14.66 16.27
CA ALA A 730 40.87 15.80 17.15
C ALA A 730 41.58 15.60 18.50
N GLY A 731 41.46 14.44 19.11
CA GLY A 731 42.09 14.16 20.41
C GLY A 731 43.61 14.03 20.38
N LEU A 732 44.19 13.52 19.28
CA LEU A 732 45.62 13.28 19.16
C LEU A 732 46.41 14.48 18.61
N PHE A 733 45.82 15.29 17.75
CA PHE A 733 46.54 16.31 16.99
C PHE A 733 46.24 17.76 17.44
N VAL A 734 46.05 17.97 18.75
CA VAL A 734 45.96 19.32 19.31
C VAL A 734 47.34 20.01 19.21
N PRO A 735 47.48 21.11 18.46
CA PRO A 735 48.78 21.73 18.20
C PRO A 735 49.32 22.41 19.46
N ARG A 736 50.60 22.18 19.78
CA ARG A 736 51.32 22.97 20.80
C ARG A 736 51.29 24.46 20.49
N LEU A 737 51.31 25.30 21.53
CA LEU A 737 51.43 26.74 21.36
C LEU A 737 52.80 27.14 20.77
N PRO A 738 52.90 28.33 20.14
CA PRO A 738 54.17 28.87 19.68
C PRO A 738 55.20 28.90 20.83
N MET A 739 56.48 28.60 20.52
CA MET A 739 57.58 28.51 21.49
C MET A 739 57.46 27.41 22.55
N SER A 740 56.59 26.42 22.34
CA SER A 740 56.40 25.28 23.26
C SER A 740 55.88 25.69 24.65
N VAL A 741 55.19 26.82 24.74
CA VAL A 741 54.46 27.22 25.95
C VAL A 741 53.34 26.19 26.24
N PRO A 742 53.10 25.81 27.51
CA PRO A 742 51.98 24.93 27.84
C PRO A 742 50.63 25.62 27.56
N ARG A 743 49.69 24.93 26.90
CA ARG A 743 48.32 25.42 26.75
C ARG A 743 47.66 25.61 28.10
N ARG A 744 46.96 26.74 28.22
CA ARG A 744 46.02 27.04 29.30
C ARG A 744 44.60 26.78 28.75
N GLY A 745 43.77 26.09 29.52
CA GLY A 745 42.35 25.92 29.17
C GLY A 745 41.58 27.23 29.33
N PHE A 746 40.34 27.29 28.88
CA PHE A 746 39.46 28.44 29.17
C PHE A 746 38.84 28.42 30.57
N GLU A 747 39.24 27.46 31.41
CA GLU A 747 38.78 27.31 32.79
C GLU A 747 39.34 28.37 33.74
N LEU A 748 38.55 28.77 34.74
CA LEU A 748 38.91 29.81 35.72
C LEU A 748 40.27 29.56 36.40
N TYR A 749 40.59 28.30 36.71
CA TYR A 749 41.88 27.94 37.31
C TYR A 749 43.06 28.18 36.36
N SER A 750 42.88 27.96 35.06
CA SER A 750 43.89 28.30 34.05
C SER A 750 44.10 29.80 33.94
N TRP A 751 43.03 30.58 34.05
CA TRP A 751 43.09 32.04 34.06
C TRP A 751 43.82 32.59 35.27
N MET A 752 43.47 32.13 36.48
CA MET A 752 44.17 32.55 37.70
C MET A 752 45.64 32.18 37.66
N ALA A 753 45.97 30.98 37.14
CA ALA A 753 47.36 30.56 36.97
C ALA A 753 48.12 31.48 35.99
N ALA A 754 47.51 31.87 34.86
CA ALA A 754 48.14 32.74 33.87
C ALA A 754 48.38 34.18 34.38
N PHE A 755 47.50 34.72 35.22
CA PHE A 755 47.71 36.02 35.86
C PHE A 755 48.74 35.94 37.01
N TYR A 756 48.67 34.91 37.84
CA TYR A 756 49.57 34.74 38.99
C TYR A 756 51.02 34.46 38.57
N SER A 757 51.22 33.74 37.45
CA SER A 757 52.55 33.48 36.87
C SER A 757 53.13 34.67 36.09
N HIS A 758 52.45 35.82 36.07
CA HIS A 758 52.79 36.98 35.25
C HIS A 758 52.92 36.67 33.73
N GLU A 759 52.36 35.56 33.25
CA GLU A 759 52.31 35.20 31.82
C GLU A 759 51.40 36.16 31.04
N LEU A 760 50.32 36.63 31.66
CA LEU A 760 49.44 37.67 31.11
C LEU A 760 49.67 39.00 31.83
N VAL A 761 50.15 40.00 31.09
CA VAL A 761 50.32 41.37 31.59
C VAL A 761 49.29 42.25 30.90
N LEU A 762 48.54 43.05 31.67
CA LEU A 762 47.73 44.12 31.08
C LEU A 762 48.66 45.25 30.64
N ASP A 763 48.40 45.79 29.46
CA ASP A 763 49.04 47.04 29.06
C ASP A 763 48.64 48.16 30.04
N GLN A 764 49.59 49.03 30.35
CA GLN A 764 49.54 49.94 31.49
C GLN A 764 48.25 50.77 31.45
N ILE A 765 47.44 50.69 32.51
CA ILE A 765 46.25 51.52 32.67
C ILE A 765 46.77 52.96 32.84
N ASP A 766 46.58 53.81 31.84
CA ASP A 766 46.82 55.25 32.00
C ASP A 766 46.02 55.70 33.22
N GLN A 767 46.73 56.16 34.27
CA GLN A 767 46.14 56.53 35.56
C GLN A 767 45.13 57.69 35.45
N SER A 768 44.97 58.29 34.27
CA SER A 768 44.01 59.36 33.97
C SER A 768 42.56 58.89 33.82
N GLU A 769 42.27 57.59 33.69
CA GLU A 769 40.90 57.05 33.64
C GLU A 769 40.69 55.92 34.68
N ALA A 770 40.86 56.24 35.97
CA ALA A 770 40.55 55.30 37.04
C ALA A 770 39.06 54.91 37.02
N MET A 771 38.76 53.60 37.16
CA MET A 771 37.39 53.11 37.31
C MET A 771 36.67 53.85 38.44
N VAL A 772 35.67 54.66 38.08
CA VAL A 772 34.86 55.39 39.06
C VAL A 772 33.96 54.38 39.79
N LYS A 773 33.90 54.50 41.13
CA LYS A 773 33.10 53.67 42.05
C LYS A 773 31.60 53.94 41.88
N GLN A 774 31.03 53.70 40.68
CA GLN A 774 29.60 53.75 40.31
C GLN A 774 29.35 53.57 38.79
N MET A 775 30.32 53.07 38.01
CA MET A 775 30.15 52.90 36.56
C MET A 775 29.12 51.81 36.23
N GLU A 776 28.26 52.04 35.22
CA GLU A 776 27.31 51.02 34.74
C GLU A 776 28.03 49.77 34.24
N LEU A 777 27.43 48.58 34.44
CA LEU A 777 28.02 47.30 34.02
C LEU A 777 28.32 47.24 32.51
N SER A 778 27.48 47.85 31.67
CA SER A 778 27.69 47.96 30.22
C SER A 778 28.96 48.76 29.90
N SER A 779 29.17 49.85 30.63
CA SER A 779 30.31 50.76 30.51
C SER A 779 31.58 50.11 31.07
N ILE A 780 31.50 49.40 32.20
CA ILE A 780 32.59 48.57 32.74
C ILE A 780 32.99 47.49 31.73
N LYS A 781 32.02 46.79 31.14
CA LYS A 781 32.28 45.73 30.14
C LYS A 781 32.91 46.29 28.86
N LYS A 782 32.50 47.49 28.43
CA LYS A 782 33.09 48.17 27.26
C LYS A 782 34.53 48.61 27.55
N TYR A 783 34.74 49.26 28.70
CA TYR A 783 36.04 49.73 29.16
C TYR A 783 37.02 48.57 29.38
N LEU A 784 36.67 47.57 30.20
CA LEU A 784 37.46 46.36 30.39
C LEU A 784 37.66 45.60 29.08
N GLY A 785 36.63 45.57 28.22
CA GLY A 785 36.67 44.88 26.94
C GLY A 785 37.68 45.45 25.95
N ASP A 786 37.99 46.74 26.03
CA ASP A 786 38.99 47.40 25.17
C ASP A 786 40.41 47.35 25.73
N LEU A 787 40.61 46.96 26.99
CA LEU A 787 41.93 46.67 27.56
C LEU A 787 42.63 45.55 26.78
N ARG A 788 43.94 45.68 26.59
CA ARG A 788 44.75 44.69 25.87
C ARG A 788 45.57 43.83 26.82
N PHE A 789 45.52 42.53 26.59
CA PHE A 789 46.42 41.57 27.22
C PHE A 789 47.60 41.30 26.31
N ARG A 790 48.81 41.37 26.87
CA ARG A 790 50.02 40.87 26.22
C ARG A 790 50.56 39.66 26.97
N TYR A 791 51.10 38.72 26.21
CA TYR A 791 51.85 37.59 26.74
C TYR A 791 53.27 38.04 27.09
N SER A 792 53.69 37.87 28.34
CA SER A 792 55.06 38.16 28.80
C SER A 792 55.95 36.95 28.54
N PHE A 793 57.14 37.18 27.98
CA PHE A 793 58.10 36.14 27.60
C PHE A 793 59.12 35.83 28.68
#